data_AF-A0AAF0ED67-F1
#
_entry.id   AF-A0AAF0ED67-F1
#
_cell.length_a   1.000
_cell.length_b   1.000
_cell.length_c   1.000
_cell.angle_alpha   90.00
_cell.angle_beta   90.00
_cell.angle_gamma   90.00
#
_symmetry.space_group_name_H-M   'P 1'
#
loop_
_entity.id
_entity.type
_entity.pdbx_description
1 polymer ?
#
loop_
_entity_poly.entity_id
_entity_poly.type
_entity_poly.pdbx_seq_one_letter_code
_entity_poly.pdbx_strand_id
1 'polypeptide(L)'
;MSDAPPLGTTDLRRWRLRVSDGGRHVWHYLETDEDIRAWPQTPEDKYWLGLDMGVPTLPRASTPMEAARHGLQFYQHLQSSDGHFAGEYGGPMFLLPGLVIGMYVTQTPIPEPWRIEIARYLWNRRHPKDGGWGIHIEGHSTVFGTALNYTVLRLIGVPATHPMMVRARATLHRLGGATAIPSWGKLWLAVLNVYDWDGLNPIPPELWLLPDWVPIHPWRWWVHTRMVYLPMGYLYGRRFAAPMDPLIAVLRTELYTQPYDQIVWRAQRNHVAEADLYAPHTRTVDALFYMLGHYERLHVPWLRRAGMQRAYELIVKEDINTGHQCLGPVNKMLNMIVRWLVDGPDSEAMALHREKLKDFAWMSSEGLMMTGTNGSQLWDASFMAQALCESGLSREPAFHDVGARLLQWLDACQIRENPRFYRSAYRFATKGAWPFSTREQGYTVSDCTAEGLKGVLMLQEASGTDLGRPMDARRLHDTIDLLLTMQNGNGGYASYETINGPALTEWLNPAEVFGNIMVEYAYPECTTSVVSGLRMFQKYDSYRSADIDAVVQRAVQYILRVQRADGSWYGSWAICFTYAAMFALESLQHAGLTYANSEPVRRACAFLLSKQRDDGGWGESYKSCETHEYVQSPSQVVQTAWAIIALLHAQYPDTAPIERGVALIMARQRPDGSWAQEHIEGIFNQRDFVPELQVQLYHLGSGQGRARAGTAFHRPRLVARSPVALCAGGGVTPTAGRMNATRFVARARVDLSSIAGVAQALRAAGREANVCWNEARWVLDDVRRQHRLDPHAPLPPRATQQVADMLARLARDEPIAYVLGTQPFGPLDIQVRAPVLIPRPETESWALRVAAALQASLQRVPRPMHIVDLCAGTGCIGLVLAHALRDHREVRVTLADNDPAALALCEANRARASCDPARVAVQSLDLYASTVVSQLGTYDMLVCNPPYIAAHAHATLDVSVRAYESRRALRCLLP
;
A
#
# COMPACT_ATOMS: atom_id res chain seq x y z
N MET A 1 -14.90 -35.11 -25.64
CA MET A 1 -13.75 -34.18 -25.58
C MET A 1 -13.71 -33.66 -24.16
N SER A 2 -12.62 -33.89 -23.42
CA SER A 2 -12.60 -33.65 -21.97
C SER A 2 -12.85 -32.19 -21.64
N ASP A 3 -13.79 -31.93 -20.73
CA ASP A 3 -14.10 -30.61 -20.17
C ASP A 3 -13.06 -30.16 -19.12
N ALA A 4 -11.81 -30.56 -19.33
CA ALA A 4 -10.71 -30.34 -18.40
C ALA A 4 -9.91 -29.09 -18.78
N PRO A 5 -9.29 -28.41 -17.81
CA PRO A 5 -8.37 -27.31 -18.06
C PRO A 5 -7.20 -27.74 -18.97
N PRO A 6 -6.68 -26.84 -19.82
CA PRO A 6 -5.75 -27.20 -20.89
C PRO A 6 -4.37 -27.69 -20.43
N LEU A 7 -3.94 -27.33 -19.21
CA LEU A 7 -2.69 -27.79 -18.60
C LEU A 7 -2.93 -28.64 -17.33
N GLY A 8 -4.17 -29.10 -17.13
CA GLY A 8 -4.58 -29.82 -15.92
C GLY A 8 -4.80 -28.88 -14.72
N THR A 9 -4.70 -29.45 -13.52
CA THR A 9 -4.89 -28.75 -12.24
C THR A 9 -3.77 -29.15 -11.28
N THR A 10 -3.28 -28.23 -10.47
CA THR A 10 -2.34 -28.59 -9.39
C THR A 10 -3.07 -29.32 -8.25
N ASP A 11 -2.33 -29.98 -7.35
CA ASP A 11 -2.92 -30.48 -6.11
C ASP A 11 -3.16 -29.30 -5.16
N LEU A 12 -4.42 -28.90 -5.01
CA LEU A 12 -4.83 -27.77 -4.18
C LEU A 12 -4.36 -27.92 -2.72
N ARG A 13 -4.15 -29.14 -2.21
CA ARG A 13 -3.68 -29.39 -0.85
C ARG A 13 -2.22 -28.98 -0.63
N ARG A 14 -1.49 -28.63 -1.69
CA ARG A 14 -0.10 -28.18 -1.65
C ARG A 14 0.04 -26.65 -1.61
N TRP A 15 -1.04 -25.90 -1.81
CA TRP A 15 -1.00 -24.44 -1.73
C TRP A 15 -1.12 -23.93 -0.29
N ARG A 16 -0.34 -22.90 0.05
CA ARG A 16 -0.38 -22.18 1.33
C ARG A 16 -0.38 -20.67 1.10
N LEU A 17 -1.28 -19.96 1.76
CA LEU A 17 -1.25 -18.52 1.91
C LEU A 17 -0.32 -18.19 3.07
N ARG A 18 0.74 -17.44 2.76
CA ARG A 18 1.58 -16.81 3.78
C ARG A 18 1.16 -15.37 3.95
N VAL A 19 0.92 -15.01 5.20
CA VAL A 19 0.75 -13.63 5.62
C VAL A 19 1.99 -13.17 6.38
N SER A 20 2.64 -12.11 5.93
CA SER A 20 3.83 -11.53 6.57
C SER A 20 3.87 -10.01 6.45
N ASP A 21 4.86 -9.38 7.10
CA ASP A 21 5.25 -7.99 6.86
C ASP A 21 4.12 -6.94 6.93
N GLY A 22 3.12 -7.17 7.79
CA GLY A 22 1.99 -6.25 7.98
C GLY A 22 0.94 -6.34 6.86
N GLY A 23 0.42 -7.53 6.60
CA GLY A 23 -0.65 -7.79 5.62
C GLY A 23 -0.20 -8.25 4.24
N ARG A 24 1.08 -8.51 3.99
CA ARG A 24 1.56 -9.01 2.68
C ARG A 24 1.06 -10.44 2.44
N HIS A 25 0.38 -10.66 1.32
CA HIS A 25 -0.14 -11.97 0.90
C HIS A 25 0.77 -12.62 -0.15
N VAL A 26 1.19 -13.86 0.10
CA VAL A 26 1.94 -14.65 -0.89
C VAL A 26 1.48 -16.10 -0.86
N TRP A 27 1.06 -16.60 -2.03
CA TRP A 27 0.74 -18.01 -2.22
C TRP A 27 1.97 -18.84 -2.58
N HIS A 28 2.17 -19.95 -1.87
CA HIS A 28 3.27 -20.89 -2.05
C HIS A 28 2.74 -22.27 -2.45
N TYR A 29 3.39 -22.92 -3.41
CA TYR A 29 3.14 -24.32 -3.75
C TYR A 29 4.23 -25.21 -3.15
N LEU A 30 3.85 -26.19 -2.33
CA LEU A 30 4.77 -27.09 -1.63
C LEU A 30 5.09 -28.33 -2.48
N GLU A 31 6.37 -28.53 -2.81
CA GLU A 31 6.81 -29.59 -3.72
C GLU A 31 6.94 -30.96 -3.02
N THR A 32 7.33 -31.00 -1.75
CA THR A 32 7.60 -32.25 -1.04
C THR A 32 6.53 -32.58 0.01
N ASP A 33 6.32 -33.87 0.28
CA ASP A 33 5.40 -34.30 1.34
C ASP A 33 5.92 -33.96 2.75
N GLU A 34 7.23 -33.74 2.89
CA GLU A 34 7.82 -33.24 4.13
C GLU A 34 7.39 -31.80 4.41
N ASP A 35 7.43 -30.92 3.40
CA ASP A 35 6.95 -29.54 3.52
C ASP A 35 5.47 -29.48 3.88
N ILE A 36 4.64 -30.35 3.28
CA ILE A 36 3.20 -30.45 3.60
C ILE A 36 2.99 -30.81 5.07
N ARG A 37 3.79 -31.73 5.62
CA ARG A 37 3.71 -32.10 7.05
C ARG A 37 4.21 -30.98 7.95
N ALA A 38 5.25 -30.23 7.53
CA ALA A 38 5.81 -29.14 8.29
C ALA A 38 4.91 -27.88 8.30
N TRP A 39 4.16 -27.65 7.23
CA TRP A 39 3.23 -26.52 7.08
C TRP A 39 1.86 -27.05 6.65
N PRO A 40 0.99 -27.47 7.58
CA PRO A 40 -0.37 -27.92 7.27
C PRO A 40 -1.27 -26.77 6.80
N GLN A 41 -2.34 -27.08 6.05
CA GLN A 41 -3.34 -26.07 5.64
C GLN A 41 -4.18 -25.59 6.83
N THR A 42 -4.37 -24.28 6.88
CA THR A 42 -5.32 -23.60 7.76
C THR A 42 -6.74 -23.60 7.17
N PRO A 43 -7.78 -23.28 7.97
CA PRO A 43 -9.12 -23.02 7.43
C PRO A 43 -9.12 -21.90 6.37
N GLU A 44 -8.36 -20.82 6.58
CA GLU A 44 -8.18 -19.72 5.62
C GLU A 44 -7.62 -20.22 4.28
N ASP A 45 -6.57 -21.06 4.29
CA ASP A 45 -6.04 -21.66 3.06
C ASP A 45 -7.13 -22.42 2.29
N LYS A 46 -7.88 -23.27 3.01
CA LYS A 46 -8.89 -24.14 2.43
C LYS A 46 -10.05 -23.33 1.84
N TYR A 47 -10.51 -22.29 2.53
CA TYR A 47 -11.58 -21.42 2.07
C TYR A 47 -11.27 -20.84 0.69
N TRP A 48 -10.11 -20.18 0.55
CA TRP A 48 -9.73 -19.53 -0.71
C TRP A 48 -9.49 -20.53 -1.84
N LEU A 49 -9.08 -21.75 -1.51
CA LEU A 49 -8.89 -22.84 -2.48
C LEU A 49 -10.19 -23.57 -2.84
N GLY A 50 -11.33 -23.23 -2.21
CA GLY A 50 -12.61 -23.93 -2.39
C GLY A 50 -12.62 -25.36 -1.82
N LEU A 51 -11.77 -25.62 -0.82
CA LEU A 51 -11.70 -26.88 -0.09
C LEU A 51 -12.58 -26.82 1.15
N ASP A 52 -13.05 -27.99 1.60
CA ASP A 52 -13.80 -28.10 2.85
C ASP A 52 -12.91 -27.71 4.05
N MET A 53 -13.29 -26.63 4.73
CA MET A 53 -12.61 -26.14 5.92
C MET A 53 -12.74 -27.11 7.11
N GLY A 54 -13.78 -27.96 7.14
CA GLY A 54 -14.12 -28.80 8.28
C GLY A 54 -14.77 -28.01 9.42
N VAL A 55 -15.43 -26.90 9.12
CA VAL A 55 -16.18 -26.10 10.10
C VAL A 55 -17.55 -26.73 10.38
N PRO A 56 -18.06 -26.65 11.62
CA PRO A 56 -19.33 -27.28 11.98
C PRO A 56 -20.53 -26.60 11.31
N THR A 57 -21.58 -27.38 11.07
CA THR A 57 -22.89 -26.84 10.70
C THR A 57 -23.57 -26.21 11.91
N LEU A 58 -24.04 -24.98 11.76
CA LEU A 58 -24.78 -24.19 12.72
C LEU A 58 -26.30 -24.35 12.51
N PRO A 59 -27.11 -24.22 13.57
CA PRO A 59 -28.57 -24.18 13.41
C PRO A 59 -28.97 -22.96 12.57
N ARG A 60 -30.10 -23.07 11.86
CA ARG A 60 -30.63 -21.92 11.12
C ARG A 60 -30.93 -20.77 12.10
N ALA A 61 -30.39 -19.60 11.82
CA ALA A 61 -30.62 -18.41 12.65
C ALA A 61 -32.12 -18.06 12.68
N SER A 62 -32.65 -17.87 13.88
CA SER A 62 -34.04 -17.47 14.11
C SER A 62 -34.18 -15.96 14.33
N THR A 63 -33.07 -15.28 14.66
CA THR A 63 -33.00 -13.83 14.84
C THR A 63 -31.86 -13.21 14.05
N PRO A 64 -31.93 -11.90 13.72
CA PRO A 64 -30.82 -11.21 13.04
C PRO A 64 -29.51 -11.22 13.84
N MET A 65 -29.59 -11.15 15.18
CA MET A 65 -28.42 -11.22 16.05
C MET A 65 -27.78 -12.61 16.05
N GLU A 66 -28.57 -13.69 16.01
CA GLU A 66 -28.04 -15.03 15.80
C GLU A 66 -27.34 -15.15 14.44
N ALA A 67 -27.93 -14.60 13.37
CA ALA A 67 -27.32 -14.60 12.06
C ALA A 67 -25.99 -13.83 12.05
N ALA A 68 -25.92 -12.66 12.69
CA ALA A 68 -24.68 -11.89 12.85
C ALA A 68 -23.62 -12.69 13.63
N ARG A 69 -24.01 -13.36 14.71
CA ARG A 69 -23.10 -14.22 15.49
C ARG A 69 -22.58 -15.39 14.68
N HIS A 70 -23.44 -16.10 13.93
CA HIS A 70 -23.04 -17.18 13.04
C HIS A 70 -22.08 -16.69 11.95
N GLY A 71 -22.33 -15.51 11.38
CA GLY A 71 -21.42 -14.87 10.42
C GLY A 71 -20.04 -14.63 11.01
N LEU A 72 -19.97 -14.04 12.21
CA LEU A 72 -18.68 -13.76 12.85
C LEU A 72 -17.96 -15.04 13.30
N GLN A 73 -18.71 -16.06 13.73
CA GLN A 73 -18.18 -17.40 14.00
C GLN A 73 -17.57 -18.05 12.75
N PHE A 74 -18.11 -17.78 11.57
CA PHE A 74 -17.50 -18.22 10.32
C PHE A 74 -16.23 -17.42 10.03
N TYR A 75 -16.30 -16.08 10.04
CA TYR A 75 -15.19 -15.22 9.65
C TYR A 75 -13.99 -15.29 10.61
N GLN A 76 -14.15 -15.63 11.89
CA GLN A 76 -13.01 -15.83 12.79
C GLN A 76 -12.02 -16.88 12.24
N HIS A 77 -12.50 -17.85 11.44
CA HIS A 77 -11.66 -18.86 10.79
C HIS A 77 -10.86 -18.31 9.60
N LEU A 78 -11.22 -17.13 9.10
CA LEU A 78 -10.60 -16.43 7.99
C LEU A 78 -9.74 -15.24 8.44
N GLN A 79 -9.67 -14.95 9.75
CA GLN A 79 -8.75 -13.93 10.25
C GLN A 79 -7.32 -14.42 10.13
N SER A 80 -6.54 -13.73 9.30
CA SER A 80 -5.14 -14.04 9.03
C SER A 80 -4.29 -14.01 10.30
N SER A 81 -3.12 -14.65 10.26
CA SER A 81 -2.24 -14.82 11.43
C SER A 81 -1.78 -13.51 12.09
N ASP A 82 -1.70 -12.40 11.35
CA ASP A 82 -1.31 -11.08 11.86
C ASP A 82 -2.51 -10.20 12.29
N GLY A 83 -3.75 -10.69 12.17
CA GLY A 83 -4.95 -10.06 12.73
C GLY A 83 -5.87 -9.35 11.74
N HIS A 84 -5.46 -9.15 10.48
CA HIS A 84 -6.35 -8.68 9.43
C HIS A 84 -7.08 -9.83 8.74
N PHE A 85 -7.80 -9.54 7.66
CA PHE A 85 -8.51 -10.53 6.86
C PHE A 85 -8.02 -10.47 5.41
N ALA A 86 -7.50 -11.58 4.90
CA ALA A 86 -7.11 -11.68 3.51
C ALA A 86 -8.34 -11.68 2.58
N GLY A 87 -8.15 -11.29 1.31
CA GLY A 87 -9.26 -11.14 0.37
C GLY A 87 -8.82 -11.36 -1.06
N GLU A 88 -9.62 -12.13 -1.80
CA GLU A 88 -9.55 -12.15 -3.26
C GLU A 88 -9.98 -10.80 -3.82
N TYR A 89 -9.06 -10.12 -4.51
CA TYR A 89 -9.27 -8.79 -5.09
C TYR A 89 -9.02 -8.80 -6.60
N GLY A 90 -9.62 -9.77 -7.30
CA GLY A 90 -9.50 -10.02 -8.74
C GLY A 90 -10.49 -9.24 -9.59
N GLY A 91 -10.91 -9.76 -10.75
CA GLY A 91 -12.03 -9.20 -11.53
C GLY A 91 -11.65 -8.61 -12.89
N PRO A 92 -10.71 -7.65 -12.99
CA PRO A 92 -10.30 -7.11 -14.28
C PRO A 92 -9.45 -8.12 -15.06
N MET A 93 -9.83 -8.37 -16.32
CA MET A 93 -9.27 -9.43 -17.16
C MET A 93 -8.08 -8.97 -18.03
N PHE A 94 -7.59 -7.74 -17.82
CA PHE A 94 -6.41 -7.18 -18.49
C PHE A 94 -5.16 -7.09 -17.59
N LEU A 95 -5.26 -7.45 -16.31
CA LEU A 95 -4.14 -7.43 -15.36
C LEU A 95 -3.18 -8.61 -15.57
N LEU A 96 -3.74 -9.82 -15.60
CA LEU A 96 -2.98 -11.05 -15.81
C LEU A 96 -2.14 -11.05 -17.10
N PRO A 97 -2.64 -10.50 -18.23
CA PRO A 97 -1.81 -10.20 -19.40
C PRO A 97 -0.56 -9.37 -19.09
N GLY A 98 -0.67 -8.29 -18.33
CA GLY A 98 0.48 -7.45 -17.95
C GLY A 98 1.51 -8.23 -17.14
N LEU A 99 1.07 -9.08 -16.20
CA LEU A 99 1.94 -9.96 -15.42
C LEU A 99 2.73 -10.92 -16.31
N VAL A 100 2.03 -11.70 -17.14
CA VAL A 100 2.64 -12.75 -17.96
C VAL A 100 3.51 -12.18 -19.08
N ILE A 101 3.04 -11.13 -19.77
CA ILE A 101 3.83 -10.45 -20.79
C ILE A 101 5.07 -9.81 -20.16
N GLY A 102 4.93 -9.12 -19.02
CA GLY A 102 6.07 -8.52 -18.34
C GLY A 102 7.09 -9.54 -17.86
N MET A 103 6.67 -10.69 -17.33
CA MET A 103 7.56 -11.80 -16.99
C MET A 103 8.28 -12.37 -18.21
N TYR A 104 7.54 -12.61 -19.31
CA TYR A 104 8.10 -13.13 -20.55
C TYR A 104 9.17 -12.20 -21.14
N VAL A 105 8.84 -10.92 -21.29
CA VAL A 105 9.69 -9.89 -21.90
C VAL A 105 10.96 -9.63 -21.09
N THR A 106 10.85 -9.68 -19.75
CA THR A 106 11.99 -9.50 -18.85
C THR A 106 12.76 -10.80 -18.60
N GLN A 107 12.40 -11.89 -19.29
CA GLN A 107 12.98 -13.23 -19.13
C GLN A 107 12.90 -13.73 -17.69
N THR A 108 11.89 -13.29 -16.94
CA THR A 108 11.59 -13.77 -15.60
C THR A 108 10.83 -15.09 -15.71
N PRO A 109 11.36 -16.19 -15.15
CA PRO A 109 10.69 -17.50 -15.24
C PRO A 109 9.29 -17.48 -14.63
N ILE A 110 8.33 -18.09 -15.33
CA ILE A 110 6.97 -18.32 -14.82
C ILE A 110 6.94 -19.72 -14.19
N PRO A 111 6.73 -19.84 -12.86
CA PRO A 111 6.69 -21.14 -12.19
C PRO A 111 5.66 -22.08 -12.82
N GLU A 112 5.98 -23.38 -12.89
CA GLU A 112 5.05 -24.37 -13.46
C GLU A 112 3.68 -24.38 -12.76
N PRO A 113 3.57 -24.36 -11.41
CA PRO A 113 2.28 -24.26 -10.74
C PRO A 113 1.48 -23.02 -11.16
N TRP A 114 2.15 -21.88 -11.41
CA TRP A 114 1.48 -20.68 -11.89
C TRP A 114 0.95 -20.86 -13.31
N ARG A 115 1.74 -21.48 -14.22
CA ARG A 115 1.28 -21.75 -15.59
C ARG A 115 0.01 -22.59 -15.62
N ILE A 116 -0.04 -23.65 -14.80
CA ILE A 116 -1.19 -24.54 -14.70
C ILE A 116 -2.40 -23.78 -14.15
N GLU A 117 -2.22 -23.04 -13.06
CA GLU A 117 -3.33 -22.38 -12.37
C GLU A 117 -3.84 -21.12 -13.08
N ILE A 118 -2.98 -20.39 -13.82
CA ILE A 118 -3.39 -19.32 -14.74
C ILE A 118 -4.24 -19.90 -15.88
N ALA A 119 -3.80 -21.02 -16.45
CA ALA A 119 -4.54 -21.67 -17.52
C ALA A 119 -5.90 -22.19 -17.04
N ARG A 120 -5.98 -22.68 -15.79
CA ARG A 120 -7.24 -23.07 -15.13
C ARG A 120 -8.16 -21.88 -14.87
N TYR A 121 -7.63 -20.76 -14.38
CA TYR A 121 -8.39 -19.53 -14.17
C TYR A 121 -9.05 -19.05 -15.47
N LEU A 122 -8.26 -18.90 -16.54
CA LEU A 122 -8.77 -18.44 -17.83
C LEU A 122 -9.72 -19.45 -18.48
N TRP A 123 -9.49 -20.75 -18.27
CA TRP A 123 -10.45 -21.78 -18.65
C TRP A 123 -11.79 -21.55 -17.96
N ASN A 124 -11.83 -21.41 -16.64
CA ASN A 124 -13.07 -21.23 -15.87
C ASN A 124 -13.79 -19.91 -16.20
N ARG A 125 -13.04 -18.84 -16.49
CA ARG A 125 -13.59 -17.51 -16.78
C ARG A 125 -13.92 -17.25 -18.25
N ARG A 126 -13.68 -18.20 -19.15
CA ARG A 126 -14.04 -18.04 -20.57
C ARG A 126 -15.56 -17.95 -20.71
N HIS A 127 -16.03 -17.11 -21.62
CA HIS A 127 -17.44 -17.03 -21.90
C HIS A 127 -17.95 -18.39 -22.45
N PRO A 128 -19.03 -18.97 -21.89
CA PRO A 128 -19.37 -20.36 -22.12
C PRO A 128 -19.79 -20.67 -23.56
N LYS A 129 -20.30 -19.67 -24.30
CA LYS A 129 -20.80 -19.87 -25.67
C LYS A 129 -19.74 -19.66 -26.75
N ASP A 130 -18.99 -18.56 -26.67
CA ASP A 130 -18.04 -18.16 -27.73
C ASP A 130 -16.57 -18.36 -27.33
N GLY A 131 -16.28 -18.66 -26.06
CA GLY A 131 -14.93 -18.95 -25.58
C GLY A 131 -13.99 -17.74 -25.52
N GLY A 132 -14.52 -16.51 -25.65
CA GLY A 132 -13.76 -15.27 -25.47
C GLY A 132 -13.71 -14.80 -24.01
N TRP A 133 -13.15 -13.61 -23.81
CA TRP A 133 -13.10 -12.93 -22.51
C TRP A 133 -13.42 -11.44 -22.68
N GLY A 134 -14.09 -10.87 -21.70
CA GLY A 134 -14.36 -9.43 -21.62
C GLY A 134 -13.26 -8.64 -20.93
N ILE A 135 -13.53 -7.36 -20.65
CA ILE A 135 -12.63 -6.48 -19.89
C ILE A 135 -12.60 -6.82 -18.39
N HIS A 136 -13.67 -7.43 -17.87
CA HIS A 136 -13.80 -7.98 -16.51
C HIS A 136 -14.57 -9.31 -16.54
N ILE A 137 -14.63 -10.03 -15.42
CA ILE A 137 -15.24 -11.37 -15.31
C ILE A 137 -16.75 -11.45 -15.64
N GLU A 138 -17.50 -10.35 -15.56
CA GLU A 138 -18.93 -10.29 -15.91
C GLU A 138 -19.20 -9.68 -17.30
N GLY A 139 -18.15 -9.22 -17.99
CA GLY A 139 -18.26 -8.54 -19.27
C GLY A 139 -18.48 -9.51 -20.43
N HIS A 140 -19.11 -9.04 -21.51
CA HIS A 140 -19.16 -9.78 -22.77
C HIS A 140 -17.77 -9.89 -23.40
N SER A 141 -17.57 -10.88 -24.27
CA SER A 141 -16.30 -11.06 -24.99
C SER A 141 -15.94 -9.82 -25.81
N THR A 142 -14.74 -9.28 -25.62
CA THR A 142 -14.22 -8.11 -26.36
C THR A 142 -12.90 -8.41 -27.06
N VAL A 143 -12.42 -7.52 -27.95
CA VAL A 143 -11.10 -7.69 -28.58
C VAL A 143 -10.01 -7.57 -27.52
N PHE A 144 -10.14 -6.62 -26.57
CA PHE A 144 -9.16 -6.41 -25.51
C PHE A 144 -8.99 -7.64 -24.63
N GLY A 145 -10.08 -8.15 -24.05
CA GLY A 145 -10.05 -9.32 -23.19
C GLY A 145 -9.62 -10.57 -23.94
N THR A 146 -10.15 -10.79 -25.15
CA THR A 146 -9.89 -12.03 -25.90
C THR A 146 -8.47 -12.09 -26.46
N ALA A 147 -7.98 -11.01 -27.08
CA ALA A 147 -6.63 -11.00 -27.67
C ALA A 147 -5.54 -11.17 -26.60
N LEU A 148 -5.66 -10.46 -25.47
CA LEU A 148 -4.67 -10.51 -24.41
C LEU A 148 -4.68 -11.86 -23.67
N ASN A 149 -5.84 -12.38 -23.28
CA ASN A 149 -5.90 -13.67 -22.58
C ASN A 149 -5.57 -14.86 -23.49
N TYR A 150 -5.90 -14.79 -24.78
CA TYR A 150 -5.38 -15.75 -25.76
C TYR A 150 -3.85 -15.72 -25.80
N THR A 151 -3.25 -14.51 -25.84
CA THR A 151 -1.80 -14.34 -25.84
C THR A 151 -1.16 -14.92 -24.57
N VAL A 152 -1.73 -14.67 -23.40
CA VAL A 152 -1.31 -15.26 -22.11
C VAL A 152 -1.25 -16.78 -22.19
N LEU A 153 -2.32 -17.42 -22.66
CA LEU A 153 -2.41 -18.87 -22.78
C LEU A 153 -1.32 -19.44 -23.71
N ARG A 154 -0.99 -18.73 -24.80
CA ARG A 154 0.12 -19.12 -25.69
C ARG A 154 1.48 -18.98 -25.00
N LEU A 155 1.72 -17.88 -24.28
CA LEU A 155 2.98 -17.62 -23.54
C LEU A 155 3.25 -18.64 -22.44
N ILE A 156 2.21 -19.11 -21.74
CA ILE A 156 2.33 -20.17 -20.72
C ILE A 156 2.28 -21.59 -21.32
N GLY A 157 2.29 -21.72 -22.65
CA GLY A 157 2.50 -22.99 -23.35
C GLY A 157 1.25 -23.79 -23.73
N VAL A 158 0.05 -23.20 -23.70
CA VAL A 158 -1.16 -23.86 -24.21
C VAL A 158 -1.11 -23.94 -25.74
N PRO A 159 -1.28 -25.13 -26.36
CA PRO A 159 -1.24 -25.27 -27.81
C PRO A 159 -2.38 -24.52 -28.52
N ALA A 160 -2.08 -23.88 -29.65
CA ALA A 160 -3.07 -23.18 -30.47
C ALA A 160 -4.18 -24.08 -31.03
N THR A 161 -3.94 -25.40 -31.04
CA THR A 161 -4.86 -26.46 -31.49
C THR A 161 -5.82 -26.92 -30.39
N HIS A 162 -5.61 -26.51 -29.14
CA HIS A 162 -6.52 -26.86 -28.06
C HIS A 162 -7.94 -26.31 -28.34
N PRO A 163 -9.04 -27.06 -28.09
CA PRO A 163 -10.39 -26.62 -28.47
C PRO A 163 -10.80 -25.25 -27.93
N MET A 164 -10.39 -24.89 -26.71
CA MET A 164 -10.61 -23.52 -26.19
C MET A 164 -9.86 -22.47 -27.02
N MET A 165 -8.61 -22.72 -27.40
CA MET A 165 -7.81 -21.77 -28.17
C MET A 165 -8.39 -21.57 -29.57
N VAL A 166 -8.90 -22.64 -30.19
CA VAL A 166 -9.58 -22.55 -31.50
C VAL A 166 -10.83 -21.66 -31.40
N ARG A 167 -11.67 -21.86 -30.38
CA ARG A 167 -12.87 -21.03 -30.16
C ARG A 167 -12.51 -19.58 -29.84
N ALA A 168 -11.57 -19.35 -28.93
CA ALA A 168 -11.12 -18.01 -28.56
C ALA A 168 -10.57 -17.25 -29.78
N ARG A 169 -9.74 -17.90 -30.61
CA ARG A 169 -9.21 -17.29 -31.85
C ARG A 169 -10.31 -17.01 -32.87
N ALA A 170 -11.27 -17.93 -33.05
CA ALA A 170 -12.42 -17.70 -33.91
C ALA A 170 -13.26 -16.50 -33.44
N THR A 171 -13.47 -16.37 -32.13
CA THR A 171 -14.16 -15.22 -31.53
C THR A 171 -13.38 -13.93 -31.72
N LEU A 172 -12.06 -13.93 -31.49
CA LEU A 172 -11.20 -12.77 -31.77
C LEU A 172 -11.31 -12.33 -33.23
N HIS A 173 -11.23 -13.27 -34.18
CA HIS A 173 -11.32 -12.96 -35.61
C HIS A 173 -12.71 -12.47 -36.01
N ARG A 174 -13.79 -13.01 -35.42
CA ARG A 174 -15.16 -12.51 -35.59
C ARG A 174 -15.31 -11.07 -35.11
N LEU A 175 -14.56 -10.67 -34.08
CA LEU A 175 -14.53 -9.30 -33.55
C LEU A 175 -13.57 -8.36 -34.34
N GLY A 176 -12.93 -8.84 -35.41
CA GLY A 176 -12.05 -8.04 -36.29
C GLY A 176 -10.55 -8.27 -36.08
N GLY A 177 -10.16 -9.15 -35.15
CA GLY A 177 -8.76 -9.42 -34.82
C GLY A 177 -8.10 -8.32 -33.98
N ALA A 178 -6.83 -8.50 -33.65
CA ALA A 178 -6.10 -7.60 -32.74
C ALA A 178 -5.75 -6.23 -33.33
N THR A 179 -6.09 -5.92 -34.59
CA THR A 179 -5.91 -4.56 -35.15
C THR A 179 -6.83 -3.53 -34.50
N ALA A 180 -7.99 -3.97 -34.01
CA ALA A 180 -9.02 -3.13 -33.39
C ALA A 180 -8.96 -3.15 -31.85
N ILE A 181 -7.86 -3.63 -31.26
CA ILE A 181 -7.68 -3.68 -29.80
C ILE A 181 -7.57 -2.24 -29.24
N PRO A 182 -8.09 -1.90 -28.04
CA PRO A 182 -7.91 -0.59 -27.40
C PRO A 182 -6.44 -0.20 -27.14
N SER A 183 -6.17 1.09 -26.89
CA SER A 183 -4.81 1.64 -26.77
C SER A 183 -3.91 0.89 -25.78
N TRP A 184 -4.42 0.52 -24.60
CA TRP A 184 -3.67 -0.25 -23.60
C TRP A 184 -3.31 -1.66 -24.10
N GLY A 185 -4.18 -2.28 -24.89
CA GLY A 185 -3.89 -3.55 -25.54
C GLY A 185 -2.86 -3.40 -26.65
N LYS A 186 -2.93 -2.33 -27.45
CA LYS A 186 -1.91 -2.02 -28.47
C LYS A 186 -0.53 -1.89 -27.81
N LEU A 187 -0.45 -1.24 -26.65
CA LEU A 187 0.80 -1.10 -25.90
C LEU A 187 1.37 -2.46 -25.50
N TRP A 188 0.58 -3.30 -24.82
CA TRP A 188 1.06 -4.61 -24.37
C TRP A 188 1.50 -5.49 -25.53
N LEU A 189 0.75 -5.50 -26.63
CA LEU A 189 1.12 -6.24 -27.83
C LEU A 189 2.34 -5.64 -28.56
N ALA A 190 2.55 -4.33 -28.50
CA ALA A 190 3.74 -3.68 -29.06
C ALA A 190 5.01 -3.96 -28.25
N VAL A 191 4.90 -3.92 -26.92
CA VAL A 191 5.97 -4.35 -26.00
C VAL A 191 6.35 -5.81 -26.24
N LEU A 192 5.36 -6.70 -26.47
CA LEU A 192 5.59 -8.11 -26.83
C LEU A 192 6.11 -8.32 -28.27
N ASN A 193 6.20 -7.26 -29.08
CA ASN A 193 6.60 -7.32 -30.49
C ASN A 193 5.63 -8.07 -31.41
N VAL A 194 4.33 -8.10 -31.06
CA VAL A 194 3.26 -8.67 -31.90
C VAL A 194 2.29 -7.62 -32.42
N TYR A 195 2.53 -6.32 -32.20
CA TYR A 195 1.80 -5.17 -32.76
C TYR A 195 2.82 -4.06 -33.06
N ASP A 196 2.67 -3.28 -34.14
CA ASP A 196 3.67 -2.25 -34.45
C ASP A 196 3.39 -0.95 -33.69
N TRP A 197 4.46 -0.36 -33.15
CA TRP A 197 4.43 0.92 -32.45
C TRP A 197 3.84 2.09 -33.26
N ASP A 198 3.90 2.04 -34.59
CA ASP A 198 3.29 3.04 -35.48
C ASP A 198 1.76 3.00 -35.46
N GLY A 199 1.17 1.89 -34.97
CA GLY A 199 -0.28 1.73 -34.82
C GLY A 199 -0.85 2.21 -33.50
N LEU A 200 -0.04 2.87 -32.66
CA LEU A 200 -0.48 3.54 -31.43
C LEU A 200 -0.59 5.06 -31.63
N ASN A 201 -1.52 5.67 -30.91
CA ASN A 201 -1.49 7.11 -30.71
C ASN A 201 -0.28 7.53 -29.88
N PRO A 202 0.31 8.71 -30.11
CA PRO A 202 1.54 9.08 -29.42
C PRO A 202 1.41 9.30 -27.91
N ILE A 203 2.38 8.76 -27.17
CA ILE A 203 2.51 8.91 -25.70
C ILE A 203 3.84 9.62 -25.40
N PRO A 204 3.92 10.95 -25.60
CA PRO A 204 5.18 11.68 -25.53
C PRO A 204 5.73 11.76 -24.10
N PRO A 205 6.93 11.21 -23.80
CA PRO A 205 7.57 11.40 -22.49
C PRO A 205 8.00 12.85 -22.23
N GLU A 206 8.04 13.70 -23.26
CA GLU A 206 8.37 15.12 -23.16
C GLU A 206 7.38 15.92 -22.30
N LEU A 207 6.16 15.41 -22.07
CA LEU A 207 5.18 16.06 -21.18
C LEU A 207 5.70 16.24 -19.75
N TRP A 208 6.61 15.37 -19.30
CA TRP A 208 7.24 15.44 -17.98
C TRP A 208 8.29 16.56 -17.84
N LEU A 209 8.65 17.24 -18.94
CA LEU A 209 9.55 18.39 -18.95
C LEU A 209 8.82 19.73 -18.91
N LEU A 210 7.49 19.72 -19.02
CA LEU A 210 6.70 20.94 -18.92
C LEU A 210 6.92 21.59 -17.53
N PRO A 211 6.85 22.92 -17.42
CA PRO A 211 6.80 23.55 -16.11
C PRO A 211 5.57 23.08 -15.31
N ASP A 212 5.72 22.85 -14.00
CA ASP A 212 4.65 22.35 -13.13
C ASP A 212 3.37 23.22 -13.13
N TRP A 213 3.47 24.51 -13.47
CA TRP A 213 2.30 25.40 -13.53
C TRP A 213 1.42 25.18 -14.77
N VAL A 214 1.89 24.44 -15.78
CA VAL A 214 1.12 24.17 -17.01
C VAL A 214 -0.09 23.28 -16.68
N PRO A 215 -1.33 23.64 -17.11
CA PRO A 215 -2.55 22.90 -16.72
C PRO A 215 -2.59 21.43 -17.13
N ILE A 216 -1.95 21.09 -18.25
CA ILE A 216 -1.88 19.72 -18.78
C ILE A 216 -0.70 18.92 -18.24
N HIS A 217 0.10 19.48 -17.32
CA HIS A 217 1.26 18.78 -16.79
C HIS A 217 0.83 17.46 -16.10
N PRO A 218 1.50 16.31 -16.36
CA PRO A 218 1.09 15.01 -15.82
C PRO A 218 0.94 14.90 -14.30
N TRP A 219 1.72 15.65 -13.50
CA TRP A 219 1.55 15.70 -12.04
C TRP A 219 0.14 16.11 -11.59
N ARG A 220 -0.60 16.85 -12.42
CA ARG A 220 -1.99 17.26 -12.14
C ARG A 220 -3.03 16.21 -12.50
N TRP A 221 -2.63 15.17 -13.24
CA TRP A 221 -3.54 14.10 -13.59
C TRP A 221 -3.81 13.21 -12.37
N TRP A 222 -4.91 12.48 -12.43
CA TRP A 222 -5.22 11.46 -11.44
C TRP A 222 -4.03 10.50 -11.26
N VAL A 223 -3.79 10.09 -10.01
CA VAL A 223 -2.58 9.35 -9.63
C VAL A 223 -2.43 8.04 -10.39
N HIS A 224 -3.52 7.29 -10.59
CA HIS A 224 -3.52 6.05 -11.38
C HIS A 224 -3.16 6.32 -12.84
N THR A 225 -3.78 7.32 -13.46
CA THR A 225 -3.47 7.71 -14.85
C THR A 225 -2.02 8.11 -15.00
N ARG A 226 -1.51 9.06 -14.20
CA ARG A 226 -0.11 9.49 -14.37
C ARG A 226 0.89 8.37 -14.08
N MET A 227 0.63 7.50 -13.09
CA MET A 227 1.54 6.41 -12.74
C MET A 227 1.55 5.30 -13.80
N VAL A 228 0.45 5.08 -14.51
CA VAL A 228 0.41 4.16 -15.67
C VAL A 228 1.05 4.79 -16.90
N TYR A 229 0.67 6.03 -17.26
CA TYR A 229 1.19 6.70 -18.46
C TYR A 229 2.68 7.09 -18.35
N LEU A 230 3.24 7.18 -17.14
CA LEU A 230 4.66 7.45 -16.89
C LEU A 230 5.59 6.41 -17.56
N PRO A 231 5.54 5.10 -17.20
CA PRO A 231 6.34 4.09 -17.88
C PRO A 231 5.85 3.79 -19.29
N MET A 232 4.56 3.97 -19.62
CA MET A 232 4.08 3.88 -21.01
C MET A 232 4.80 4.87 -21.92
N GLY A 233 4.91 6.13 -21.50
CA GLY A 233 5.60 7.18 -22.25
C GLY A 233 7.10 6.89 -22.42
N TYR A 234 7.75 6.31 -21.41
CA TYR A 234 9.12 5.85 -21.53
C TYR A 234 9.27 4.75 -22.60
N LEU A 235 8.44 3.71 -22.53
CA LEU A 235 8.49 2.57 -23.45
C LEU A 235 8.14 2.98 -24.89
N TYR A 236 7.14 3.84 -25.05
CA TYR A 236 6.77 4.45 -26.33
C TYR A 236 7.92 5.29 -26.89
N GLY A 237 8.51 6.15 -26.06
CA GLY A 237 9.65 6.98 -26.45
C GLY A 237 10.85 6.18 -26.93
N ARG A 238 11.08 5.00 -26.32
CA ARG A 238 12.13 4.05 -26.67
C ARG A 238 11.75 3.09 -27.81
N ARG A 239 10.46 2.99 -28.16
CA ARG A 239 9.93 1.99 -29.10
C ARG A 239 10.35 0.57 -28.77
N PHE A 240 10.33 0.24 -27.48
CA PHE A 240 10.82 -1.04 -27.01
C PHE A 240 9.94 -2.20 -27.52
N ALA A 241 10.55 -3.21 -28.13
CA ALA A 241 9.87 -4.41 -28.56
C ALA A 241 10.71 -5.64 -28.14
N ALA A 242 10.06 -6.67 -27.61
CA ALA A 242 10.70 -7.92 -27.24
C ALA A 242 11.49 -8.53 -28.42
N PRO A 243 12.64 -9.17 -28.19
CA PRO A 243 13.38 -9.88 -29.24
C PRO A 243 12.48 -10.91 -29.95
N MET A 244 12.59 -11.02 -31.27
CA MET A 244 11.81 -11.98 -32.05
C MET A 244 12.19 -13.42 -31.68
N ASP A 245 11.19 -14.24 -31.39
CA ASP A 245 11.32 -15.68 -31.17
C ASP A 245 10.24 -16.45 -31.95
N PRO A 246 10.30 -17.80 -32.03
CA PRO A 246 9.33 -18.58 -32.79
C PRO A 246 7.88 -18.40 -32.33
N LEU A 247 7.64 -18.16 -31.04
CA LEU A 247 6.30 -17.97 -30.51
C LEU A 247 5.73 -16.60 -30.92
N ILE A 248 6.52 -15.54 -30.82
CA ILE A 248 6.15 -14.19 -31.29
C ILE A 248 5.85 -14.22 -32.79
N ALA A 249 6.68 -14.90 -33.59
CA ALA A 249 6.46 -15.04 -35.03
C ALA A 249 5.11 -15.72 -35.33
N VAL A 250 4.77 -16.78 -34.59
CA VAL A 250 3.49 -17.48 -34.74
C VAL A 250 2.32 -16.63 -34.25
N LEU A 251 2.44 -15.90 -33.12
CA LEU A 251 1.39 -15.01 -32.61
C LEU A 251 1.00 -13.92 -33.62
N ARG A 252 1.95 -13.41 -34.40
CA ARG A 252 1.68 -12.47 -35.52
C ARG A 252 0.81 -13.09 -36.62
N THR A 253 0.71 -14.41 -36.70
CA THR A 253 -0.20 -15.11 -37.63
C THR A 253 -1.53 -15.49 -36.98
N GLU A 254 -1.54 -15.69 -35.66
CA GLU A 254 -2.73 -16.15 -34.93
C GLU A 254 -3.68 -15.00 -34.56
N LEU A 255 -3.16 -13.82 -34.23
CA LEU A 255 -3.95 -12.72 -33.65
C LEU A 255 -4.70 -11.85 -34.67
N TYR A 256 -4.38 -11.97 -35.96
CA TYR A 256 -4.83 -11.05 -37.01
C TYR A 256 -5.66 -11.76 -38.08
N THR A 257 -6.61 -11.04 -38.66
CA THR A 257 -7.49 -11.52 -39.76
C THR A 257 -6.86 -11.36 -41.14
N GLN A 258 -5.71 -10.70 -41.22
CA GLN A 258 -4.92 -10.47 -42.43
C GLN A 258 -3.44 -10.73 -42.16
N PRO A 259 -2.61 -10.95 -43.20
CA PRO A 259 -1.16 -11.09 -43.03
C PRO A 259 -0.55 -9.89 -42.31
N TYR A 260 0.32 -10.15 -41.33
CA TYR A 260 0.89 -9.12 -40.44
C TYR A 260 1.65 -8.02 -41.19
N ASP A 261 2.39 -8.41 -42.22
CA ASP A 261 3.19 -7.54 -43.09
C ASP A 261 2.35 -6.63 -44.01
N GLN A 262 1.06 -6.95 -44.18
CA GLN A 262 0.11 -6.17 -44.97
C GLN A 262 -0.71 -5.19 -44.12
N ILE A 263 -0.51 -5.17 -42.80
CA ILE A 263 -1.23 -4.25 -41.90
C ILE A 263 -0.68 -2.83 -42.05
N VAL A 264 -1.55 -1.89 -42.43
CA VAL A 264 -1.22 -0.47 -42.44
C VAL A 264 -1.35 0.07 -41.02
N TRP A 265 -0.30 -0.07 -40.22
CA TRP A 265 -0.32 0.22 -38.78
C TRP A 265 -0.82 1.62 -38.42
N ARG A 266 -0.42 2.65 -39.15
CA ARG A 266 -0.86 4.03 -38.89
C ARG A 266 -2.37 4.23 -39.00
N ALA A 267 -3.04 3.46 -39.86
CA ALA A 267 -4.50 3.49 -39.98
C ALA A 267 -5.20 2.85 -38.77
N GLN A 268 -4.47 2.07 -37.96
CA GLN A 268 -5.01 1.38 -36.80
C GLN A 268 -5.00 2.24 -35.52
N ARG A 269 -4.40 3.44 -35.53
CA ARG A 269 -4.25 4.29 -34.33
C ARG A 269 -5.57 4.57 -33.61
N ASN A 270 -6.59 4.97 -34.36
CA ASN A 270 -7.95 5.21 -33.87
C ASN A 270 -8.92 4.06 -34.17
N HIS A 271 -8.41 2.93 -34.67
CA HIS A 271 -9.23 1.74 -34.90
C HIS A 271 -9.38 1.01 -33.56
N VAL A 272 -10.59 1.03 -33.02
CA VAL A 272 -11.00 0.31 -31.81
C VAL A 272 -12.34 -0.36 -32.09
N ALA A 273 -12.50 -1.61 -31.67
CA ALA A 273 -13.73 -2.36 -31.89
C ALA A 273 -14.90 -1.77 -31.09
N GLU A 274 -16.09 -1.79 -31.67
CA GLU A 274 -17.32 -1.29 -31.03
C GLU A 274 -17.60 -2.00 -29.70
N ALA A 275 -17.30 -3.30 -29.61
CA ALA A 275 -17.48 -4.08 -28.39
C ALA A 275 -16.62 -3.60 -27.20
N ASP A 276 -15.54 -2.85 -27.46
CA ASP A 276 -14.61 -2.32 -26.46
C ASP A 276 -14.84 -0.82 -26.17
N LEU A 277 -15.40 -0.05 -27.10
CA LEU A 277 -15.56 1.41 -26.98
C LEU A 277 -16.55 1.80 -25.86
N TYR A 278 -16.05 2.51 -24.84
CA TYR A 278 -16.87 3.11 -23.78
C TYR A 278 -16.87 4.64 -23.85
N ALA A 279 -15.68 5.22 -23.83
CA ALA A 279 -15.42 6.65 -23.90
C ALA A 279 -14.79 6.95 -25.26
N PRO A 280 -15.61 7.12 -26.32
CA PRO A 280 -15.09 7.44 -27.64
C PRO A 280 -14.31 8.74 -27.59
N HIS A 281 -13.22 8.82 -28.38
CA HIS A 281 -12.47 10.05 -28.50
C HIS A 281 -13.38 11.22 -28.89
N THR A 282 -13.18 12.35 -28.23
CA THR A 282 -13.75 13.61 -28.71
C THR A 282 -13.02 14.04 -29.98
N ARG A 283 -13.67 14.86 -30.82
CA ARG A 283 -13.01 15.46 -32.00
C ARG A 283 -11.74 16.23 -31.63
N THR A 284 -11.68 16.76 -30.41
CA THR A 284 -10.51 17.45 -29.85
C THR A 284 -9.34 16.48 -29.63
N VAL A 285 -9.59 15.30 -29.06
CA VAL A 285 -8.57 14.26 -28.87
C VAL A 285 -8.07 13.75 -30.20
N ASP A 286 -8.96 13.47 -31.15
CA ASP A 286 -8.56 13.02 -32.49
C ASP A 286 -7.70 14.07 -33.21
N ALA A 287 -8.07 15.35 -33.12
CA ALA A 287 -7.26 16.44 -33.66
C ALA A 287 -5.90 16.54 -32.96
N LEU A 288 -5.86 16.40 -31.63
CA LEU A 288 -4.62 16.38 -30.86
C LEU A 288 -3.73 15.21 -31.27
N PHE A 289 -4.27 14.00 -31.39
CA PHE A 289 -3.52 12.82 -31.82
C PHE A 289 -3.04 12.91 -33.26
N TYR A 290 -3.83 13.53 -34.14
CA TYR A 290 -3.37 13.85 -35.48
C TYR A 290 -2.15 14.77 -35.46
N MET A 291 -2.21 15.86 -34.68
CA MET A 291 -1.07 16.79 -34.51
C MET A 291 0.15 16.11 -33.87
N LEU A 292 -0.06 15.35 -32.79
CA LEU A 292 0.99 14.58 -32.12
C LEU A 292 1.58 13.53 -33.07
N GLY A 293 0.77 12.95 -33.96
CA GLY A 293 1.22 11.99 -34.96
C GLY A 293 2.16 12.59 -35.98
N HIS A 294 2.02 13.88 -36.29
CA HIS A 294 2.98 14.64 -37.10
C HIS A 294 4.21 15.05 -36.29
N TYR A 295 4.02 15.53 -35.05
CA TYR A 295 5.13 15.80 -34.13
C TYR A 295 6.03 14.57 -33.96
N GLU A 296 5.47 13.37 -33.81
CA GLU A 296 6.24 12.15 -33.64
C GLU A 296 7.19 11.87 -34.81
N ARG A 297 6.83 12.25 -36.03
CA ARG A 297 7.70 12.13 -37.21
C ARG A 297 8.87 13.12 -37.19
N LEU A 298 8.68 14.25 -36.53
CA LEU A 298 9.61 15.38 -36.47
C LEU A 298 10.20 15.58 -35.07
N HIS A 299 10.01 14.63 -34.16
CA HIS A 299 10.28 14.83 -32.75
C HIS A 299 11.75 15.21 -32.55
N VAL A 300 12.00 16.04 -31.55
CA VAL A 300 13.34 16.56 -31.29
C VAL A 300 14.11 15.52 -30.45
N PRO A 301 15.19 14.88 -30.97
CA PRO A 301 15.76 13.71 -30.30
C PRO A 301 16.35 14.00 -28.92
N TRP A 302 16.91 15.20 -28.70
CA TRP A 302 17.43 15.57 -27.38
C TRP A 302 16.30 15.80 -26.37
N LEU A 303 15.16 16.33 -26.82
CA LEU A 303 13.99 16.55 -25.96
C LEU A 303 13.35 15.22 -25.58
N ARG A 304 13.22 14.29 -26.54
CA ARG A 304 12.80 12.90 -26.31
C ARG A 304 13.67 12.21 -25.26
N ARG A 305 15.00 12.31 -25.39
CA ARG A 305 15.93 11.75 -24.39
C ARG A 305 15.77 12.39 -23.02
N ALA A 306 15.63 13.71 -22.94
CA ALA A 306 15.41 14.40 -21.67
C ALA A 306 14.07 13.98 -21.01
N GLY A 307 13.00 13.83 -21.80
CA GLY A 307 11.69 13.38 -21.32
C GLY A 307 11.76 11.95 -20.79
N MET A 308 12.42 11.04 -21.52
CA MET A 308 12.64 9.67 -21.06
C MET A 308 13.49 9.61 -19.79
N GLN A 309 14.54 10.42 -19.69
CA GLN A 309 15.37 10.51 -18.49
C GLN A 309 14.54 10.97 -17.29
N ARG A 310 13.73 12.02 -17.47
CA ARG A 310 12.84 12.51 -16.43
C ARG A 310 11.79 11.48 -16.01
N ALA A 311 11.21 10.76 -16.97
CA ALA A 311 10.27 9.68 -16.70
C ALA A 311 10.94 8.55 -15.89
N TYR A 312 12.15 8.15 -16.28
CA TYR A 312 12.93 7.14 -15.55
C TYR A 312 13.24 7.56 -14.12
N GLU A 313 13.64 8.81 -13.87
CA GLU A 313 13.86 9.33 -12.51
C GLU A 313 12.62 9.22 -11.63
N LEU A 314 11.44 9.50 -12.18
CA LEU A 314 10.18 9.40 -11.46
C LEU A 314 9.80 7.93 -11.18
N ILE A 315 10.05 7.03 -12.14
CA ILE A 315 9.88 5.58 -11.98
C ILE A 315 10.76 5.06 -10.82
N VAL A 316 12.03 5.47 -10.79
CA VAL A 316 12.96 5.09 -9.71
C VAL A 316 12.47 5.55 -8.35
N LYS A 317 11.97 6.78 -8.25
CA LYS A 317 11.43 7.33 -7.01
C LYS A 317 10.18 6.59 -6.55
N GLU A 318 9.31 6.24 -7.49
CA GLU A 318 8.08 5.50 -7.19
C GLU A 318 8.38 4.09 -6.69
N ASP A 319 9.31 3.38 -7.34
CA ASP A 319 9.77 2.06 -6.89
C ASP A 319 10.31 2.13 -5.44
N ILE A 320 11.14 3.12 -5.13
CA ILE A 320 11.70 3.30 -3.78
C ILE A 320 10.61 3.67 -2.76
N ASN A 321 9.66 4.53 -3.12
CA ASN A 321 8.60 4.98 -2.22
C ASN A 321 7.57 3.88 -1.87
N THR A 322 7.56 2.77 -2.59
CA THR A 322 6.54 1.70 -2.48
C THR A 322 7.12 0.32 -2.21
N GLY A 323 8.43 0.22 -1.93
CA GLY A 323 9.10 -1.07 -1.83
C GLY A 323 9.01 -1.91 -3.12
N HIS A 324 8.90 -1.27 -4.28
CA HIS A 324 8.72 -1.86 -5.62
C HIS A 324 7.34 -2.51 -5.85
N GLN A 325 6.36 -2.30 -4.97
CA GLN A 325 4.97 -2.68 -5.22
C GLN A 325 4.27 -1.73 -6.21
N CYS A 326 4.71 -0.47 -6.27
CA CYS A 326 4.07 0.62 -7.01
C CYS A 326 2.61 0.85 -6.56
N LEU A 327 1.94 1.85 -7.15
CA LEU A 327 0.51 2.11 -6.91
C LEU A 327 -0.41 0.91 -7.21
N GLY A 328 -0.15 0.17 -8.29
CA GLY A 328 -1.03 -0.92 -8.73
C GLY A 328 -0.36 -1.87 -9.72
N PRO A 329 -1.07 -2.92 -10.14
CA PRO A 329 -0.51 -4.01 -10.95
C PRO A 329 0.00 -3.56 -12.32
N VAL A 330 -0.72 -2.62 -12.97
CA VAL A 330 -0.37 -2.18 -14.33
C VAL A 330 0.94 -1.40 -14.33
N ASN A 331 1.07 -0.35 -13.50
CA ASN A 331 2.31 0.41 -13.45
C ASN A 331 3.45 -0.38 -12.80
N LYS A 332 3.16 -1.32 -11.87
CA LYS A 332 4.18 -2.25 -11.34
C LYS A 332 4.85 -3.05 -12.46
N MET A 333 4.07 -3.62 -13.38
CA MET A 333 4.65 -4.43 -14.47
C MET A 333 5.38 -3.57 -15.49
N LEU A 334 4.85 -2.38 -15.83
CA LEU A 334 5.51 -1.47 -16.76
C LEU A 334 6.81 -0.90 -16.17
N ASN A 335 6.81 -0.49 -14.89
CA ASN A 335 8.02 -0.06 -14.18
C ASN A 335 9.08 -1.16 -14.20
N MET A 336 8.71 -2.40 -13.87
CA MET A 336 9.63 -3.55 -13.90
C MET A 336 10.30 -3.71 -15.28
N ILE A 337 9.55 -3.58 -16.39
CA ILE A 337 10.12 -3.63 -17.74
C ILE A 337 11.10 -2.47 -17.96
N VAL A 338 10.75 -1.26 -17.54
CA VAL A 338 11.66 -0.10 -17.64
C VAL A 338 12.94 -0.33 -16.83
N ARG A 339 12.84 -0.83 -15.59
CA ARG A 339 14.00 -1.15 -14.75
C ARG A 339 14.88 -2.23 -15.39
N TRP A 340 14.28 -3.26 -15.97
CA TRP A 340 15.02 -4.28 -16.71
C TRP A 340 15.82 -3.69 -17.89
N LEU A 341 15.22 -2.75 -18.63
CA LEU A 341 15.85 -2.11 -19.80
C LEU A 341 16.97 -1.12 -19.48
N VAL A 342 16.95 -0.53 -18.28
CA VAL A 342 17.89 0.53 -17.89
C VAL A 342 18.93 0.03 -16.91
N ASP A 343 18.50 -0.64 -15.84
CA ASP A 343 19.38 -1.16 -14.79
C ASP A 343 19.92 -2.56 -15.12
N GLY A 344 19.25 -3.31 -16.00
CA GLY A 344 19.64 -4.65 -16.41
C GLY A 344 19.01 -5.77 -15.57
N PRO A 345 19.05 -7.02 -16.08
CA PRO A 345 18.37 -8.18 -15.49
C PRO A 345 18.87 -8.57 -14.09
N ASP A 346 20.10 -8.24 -13.76
CA ASP A 346 20.78 -8.64 -12.52
C ASP A 346 20.88 -7.50 -11.50
N SER A 347 20.20 -6.37 -11.77
CA SER A 347 20.17 -5.24 -10.86
C SER A 347 19.39 -5.53 -9.57
N GLU A 348 19.74 -4.84 -8.49
CA GLU A 348 19.01 -4.91 -7.21
C GLU A 348 17.53 -4.54 -7.39
N ALA A 349 17.25 -3.50 -8.18
CA ALA A 349 15.87 -3.10 -8.52
C ALA A 349 15.09 -4.23 -9.21
N MET A 350 15.72 -4.98 -10.12
CA MET A 350 15.07 -6.13 -10.75
C MET A 350 14.85 -7.29 -9.79
N ALA A 351 15.80 -7.56 -8.87
CA ALA A 351 15.61 -8.57 -7.84
C ALA A 351 14.40 -8.24 -6.94
N LEU A 352 14.25 -6.98 -6.54
CA LEU A 352 13.11 -6.50 -5.74
C LEU A 352 11.79 -6.58 -6.53
N HIS A 353 11.79 -6.13 -7.78
CA HIS A 353 10.59 -6.22 -8.65
C HIS A 353 10.12 -7.66 -8.87
N ARG A 354 11.05 -8.61 -9.02
CA ARG A 354 10.73 -10.04 -9.17
C ARG A 354 10.15 -10.62 -7.89
N GLU A 355 10.70 -10.26 -6.74
CA GLU A 355 10.16 -10.72 -5.45
C GLU A 355 8.75 -10.20 -5.21
N LYS A 356 8.48 -8.93 -5.57
CA LYS A 356 7.16 -8.30 -5.42
C LYS A 356 6.13 -8.69 -6.48
N LEU A 357 6.45 -9.58 -7.44
CA LEU A 357 5.44 -10.16 -8.35
C LEU A 357 4.41 -10.98 -7.59
N LYS A 358 4.84 -11.68 -6.54
CA LYS A 358 4.02 -12.60 -5.75
C LYS A 358 2.91 -11.88 -5.00
N ASP A 359 3.14 -10.62 -4.64
CA ASP A 359 2.21 -9.76 -3.90
C ASP A 359 0.91 -9.47 -4.69
N PHE A 360 0.93 -9.69 -6.01
CA PHE A 360 -0.23 -9.50 -6.89
C PHE A 360 -0.80 -10.82 -7.40
N ALA A 361 -0.21 -11.97 -7.07
CA ALA A 361 -0.62 -13.28 -7.56
C ALA A 361 -1.50 -13.98 -6.53
N TRP A 362 -2.78 -14.14 -6.85
CA TRP A 362 -3.76 -14.73 -5.93
C TRP A 362 -4.28 -16.07 -6.42
N MET A 363 -4.17 -17.09 -5.58
CA MET A 363 -4.70 -18.42 -5.85
C MET A 363 -6.13 -18.53 -5.30
N SER A 364 -7.08 -18.83 -6.18
CA SER A 364 -8.50 -19.02 -5.83
C SER A 364 -9.00 -20.42 -6.14
N SER A 365 -10.24 -20.69 -5.75
CA SER A 365 -10.99 -21.90 -6.10
C SER A 365 -11.11 -22.11 -7.62
N GLU A 366 -10.92 -21.08 -8.44
CA GLU A 366 -11.01 -21.15 -9.91
C GLU A 366 -9.66 -21.11 -10.62
N GLY A 367 -8.58 -20.72 -9.93
CA GLY A 367 -7.22 -20.67 -10.48
C GLY A 367 -6.43 -19.48 -9.97
N LEU A 368 -5.25 -19.27 -10.54
CA LEU A 368 -4.37 -18.15 -10.19
C LEU A 368 -4.69 -16.94 -11.06
N MET A 369 -4.98 -15.81 -10.43
CA MET A 369 -5.24 -14.54 -11.06
C MET A 369 -4.27 -13.46 -10.60
N MET A 370 -4.36 -12.28 -11.22
CA MET A 370 -3.69 -11.07 -10.73
C MET A 370 -4.70 -10.17 -10.02
N THR A 371 -4.35 -9.65 -8.84
CA THR A 371 -5.21 -8.74 -8.06
C THR A 371 -5.11 -7.28 -8.54
N GLY A 372 -6.18 -6.50 -8.31
CA GLY A 372 -6.31 -5.09 -8.71
C GLY A 372 -5.38 -4.12 -7.97
N THR A 373 -4.85 -4.53 -6.83
CA THR A 373 -3.81 -3.90 -5.99
C THR A 373 -2.99 -5.05 -5.38
N ASN A 374 -2.07 -4.80 -4.44
CA ASN A 374 -1.47 -5.87 -3.64
C ASN A 374 -2.42 -6.44 -2.55
N GLY A 375 -3.73 -6.19 -2.66
CA GLY A 375 -4.80 -6.61 -1.74
C GLY A 375 -5.67 -5.44 -1.26
N SER A 376 -6.68 -5.74 -0.44
CA SER A 376 -7.65 -4.82 0.16
C SER A 376 -7.57 -4.80 1.70
N GLN A 377 -6.39 -5.10 2.25
CA GLN A 377 -6.20 -5.50 3.65
C GLN A 377 -6.73 -4.48 4.65
N LEU A 378 -6.41 -3.19 4.50
CA LEU A 378 -6.94 -2.17 5.39
C LEU A 378 -8.44 -2.01 5.21
N TRP A 379 -8.88 -1.87 3.96
CA TRP A 379 -10.28 -1.64 3.63
C TRP A 379 -11.17 -2.65 4.35
N ASP A 380 -10.84 -3.93 4.16
CA ASP A 380 -11.49 -5.09 4.78
C ASP A 380 -11.40 -5.07 6.32
N ALA A 381 -10.19 -4.87 6.87
CA ALA A 381 -9.98 -4.86 8.32
C ALA A 381 -10.74 -3.71 9.02
N SER A 382 -10.79 -2.53 8.40
CA SER A 382 -11.44 -1.34 8.94
C SER A 382 -12.96 -1.49 8.99
N PHE A 383 -13.55 -2.10 7.96
CA PHE A 383 -14.98 -2.40 7.96
C PHE A 383 -15.31 -3.56 8.89
N MET A 384 -14.49 -4.61 8.97
CA MET A 384 -14.71 -5.68 9.94
C MET A 384 -14.68 -5.16 11.38
N ALA A 385 -13.76 -4.25 11.71
CA ALA A 385 -13.70 -3.59 13.01
C ALA A 385 -15.01 -2.85 13.35
N GLN A 386 -15.53 -2.09 12.39
CA GLN A 386 -16.81 -1.39 12.55
C GLN A 386 -17.97 -2.35 12.73
N ALA A 387 -18.09 -3.37 11.87
CA ALA A 387 -19.13 -4.40 11.93
C ALA A 387 -19.17 -5.12 13.29
N LEU A 388 -17.98 -5.50 13.79
CA LEU A 388 -17.78 -6.13 15.08
C LEU A 388 -18.25 -5.24 16.24
N CYS A 389 -17.96 -3.94 16.17
CA CYS A 389 -18.36 -2.98 17.20
C CYS A 389 -19.85 -2.59 17.14
N GLU A 390 -20.40 -2.35 15.95
CA GLU A 390 -21.80 -1.92 15.80
C GLU A 390 -22.81 -3.03 16.10
N SER A 391 -22.45 -4.28 15.79
CA SER A 391 -23.23 -5.45 16.22
C SER A 391 -23.24 -5.64 17.75
N GLY A 392 -22.30 -5.03 18.46
CA GLY A 392 -22.05 -5.27 19.89
C GLY A 392 -21.32 -6.58 20.17
N LEU A 393 -20.96 -7.37 19.14
CA LEU A 393 -20.26 -8.65 19.30
C LEU A 393 -18.83 -8.46 19.83
N SER A 394 -18.22 -7.28 19.66
CA SER A 394 -16.94 -6.90 20.29
C SER A 394 -16.94 -7.03 21.83
N ARG A 395 -18.13 -7.06 22.47
CA ARG A 395 -18.29 -7.22 23.93
C ARG A 395 -18.43 -8.67 24.36
N GLU A 396 -18.73 -9.57 23.42
CA GLU A 396 -18.85 -10.99 23.73
C GLU A 396 -17.43 -11.56 23.91
N PRO A 397 -17.14 -12.25 25.04
CA PRO A 397 -15.82 -12.82 25.29
C PRO A 397 -15.31 -13.74 24.17
N ALA A 398 -16.23 -14.39 23.44
CA ALA A 398 -15.91 -15.26 22.31
C ALA A 398 -15.21 -14.55 21.14
N PHE A 399 -15.41 -13.23 20.98
CA PHE A 399 -14.85 -12.45 19.87
C PHE A 399 -13.86 -11.38 20.32
N HIS A 400 -13.47 -11.39 21.60
CA HIS A 400 -12.50 -10.43 22.16
C HIS A 400 -11.15 -10.50 21.44
N ASP A 401 -10.64 -11.71 21.20
CA ASP A 401 -9.36 -11.92 20.50
C ASP A 401 -9.39 -11.40 19.05
N VAL A 402 -10.50 -11.63 18.34
CA VAL A 402 -10.71 -11.12 16.97
C VAL A 402 -10.56 -9.59 16.94
N GLY A 403 -11.24 -8.91 17.87
CA GLY A 403 -11.17 -7.45 18.01
C GLY A 403 -9.79 -6.94 18.43
N ALA A 404 -9.12 -7.62 19.37
CA ALA A 404 -7.79 -7.24 19.84
C ALA A 404 -6.74 -7.34 18.73
N ARG A 405 -6.76 -8.42 17.95
CA ARG A 405 -5.83 -8.64 16.82
C ARG A 405 -6.10 -7.67 15.67
N LEU A 406 -7.38 -7.36 15.38
CA LEU A 406 -7.75 -6.31 14.43
C LEU A 406 -7.19 -4.95 14.85
N LEU A 407 -7.36 -4.57 16.12
CA LEU A 407 -6.86 -3.31 16.65
C LEU A 407 -5.33 -3.22 16.56
N GLN A 408 -4.63 -4.30 16.91
CA GLN A 408 -3.18 -4.37 16.80
C GLN A 408 -2.71 -4.21 15.35
N TRP A 409 -3.40 -4.83 14.40
CA TRP A 409 -3.05 -4.71 12.99
C TRP A 409 -3.32 -3.31 12.44
N LEU A 410 -4.48 -2.71 12.76
CA LEU A 410 -4.81 -1.33 12.37
C LEU A 410 -3.78 -0.34 12.93
N ASP A 411 -3.33 -0.52 14.17
CA ASP A 411 -2.24 0.26 14.75
C ASP A 411 -0.93 0.13 13.96
N ALA A 412 -0.55 -1.08 13.57
CA ALA A 412 0.67 -1.35 12.82
C ALA A 412 0.60 -0.79 11.38
N CYS A 413 -0.59 -0.79 10.77
CA CYS A 413 -0.82 -0.41 9.38
C CYS A 413 -0.77 1.11 9.15
N GLN A 414 -0.95 1.95 10.19
CA GLN A 414 -0.87 3.40 10.02
C GLN A 414 0.51 3.83 9.50
N ILE A 415 0.53 4.69 8.48
CA ILE A 415 1.74 5.22 7.89
C ILE A 415 2.33 6.29 8.83
N ARG A 416 3.49 5.98 9.41
CA ARG A 416 4.11 6.83 10.45
C ARG A 416 4.95 7.98 9.90
N GLU A 417 5.39 7.87 8.66
CA GLU A 417 6.31 8.81 8.02
C GLU A 417 5.96 8.99 6.55
N ASN A 418 6.26 10.17 6.01
CA ASN A 418 6.16 10.38 4.58
C ASN A 418 7.29 9.62 3.85
N PRO A 419 7.02 9.03 2.68
CA PRO A 419 8.02 8.30 1.91
C PRO A 419 9.11 9.24 1.41
N ARG A 420 10.33 8.71 1.25
CA ARG A 420 11.56 9.48 1.01
C ARG A 420 11.42 10.56 -0.06
N PHE A 421 10.77 10.25 -1.17
CA PHE A 421 10.68 11.14 -2.33
C PHE A 421 9.31 11.78 -2.53
N TYR A 422 8.40 11.75 -1.54
CA TYR A 422 6.99 12.12 -1.74
C TYR A 422 6.81 13.44 -2.51
N ARG A 423 7.43 14.54 -2.07
CA ARG A 423 7.33 15.84 -2.78
C ARG A 423 7.93 15.80 -4.19
N SER A 424 9.12 15.24 -4.33
CA SER A 424 9.87 15.25 -5.59
C SER A 424 9.36 14.24 -6.63
N ALA A 425 8.42 13.37 -6.22
CA ALA A 425 7.71 12.39 -7.03
C ALA A 425 6.21 12.73 -7.14
N TYR A 426 5.81 13.94 -6.75
CA TYR A 426 4.42 14.42 -6.82
C TYR A 426 3.43 13.50 -6.08
N ARG A 427 3.78 13.00 -4.89
CA ARG A 427 2.87 12.30 -3.98
C ARG A 427 2.30 13.28 -2.95
N PHE A 428 1.03 13.08 -2.60
CA PHE A 428 0.44 13.70 -1.41
C PHE A 428 1.14 13.20 -0.12
N ALA A 429 0.96 13.94 0.98
CA ALA A 429 1.48 13.52 2.28
C ALA A 429 0.75 12.26 2.78
N THR A 430 1.47 11.39 3.48
CA THR A 430 0.94 10.10 3.96
C THR A 430 1.16 9.86 5.44
N LYS A 431 1.94 10.71 6.13
CA LYS A 431 2.08 10.62 7.59
C LYS A 431 0.71 10.76 8.26
N GLY A 432 0.34 9.78 9.08
CA GLY A 432 -0.96 9.69 9.73
C GLY A 432 -2.04 8.98 8.91
N ALA A 433 -1.77 8.65 7.64
CA ALA A 433 -2.73 7.98 6.77
C ALA A 433 -2.85 6.49 7.08
N TRP A 434 -3.95 5.91 6.61
CA TRP A 434 -4.00 4.48 6.30
C TRP A 434 -4.20 4.26 4.78
N PRO A 435 -3.47 3.30 4.18
CA PRO A 435 -3.55 2.99 2.75
C PRO A 435 -4.67 1.99 2.45
N PHE A 436 -5.17 1.90 1.21
CA PHE A 436 -6.17 0.89 0.85
C PHE A 436 -5.75 -0.55 1.21
N SER A 437 -4.48 -0.89 0.98
CA SER A 437 -3.91 -2.22 1.18
C SER A 437 -3.00 -2.28 2.42
N THR A 438 -1.69 -2.12 2.24
CA THR A 438 -0.66 -2.29 3.27
C THR A 438 0.19 -1.05 3.43
N ARG A 439 0.77 -0.88 4.63
CA ARG A 439 1.65 0.23 4.97
C ARG A 439 2.83 0.39 3.99
N GLU A 440 3.37 -0.71 3.48
CA GLU A 440 4.52 -0.71 2.56
C GLU A 440 4.20 -0.03 1.22
N GLN A 441 3.00 -0.26 0.67
CA GLN A 441 2.57 0.39 -0.56
C GLN A 441 2.54 1.93 -0.39
N GLY A 442 2.15 2.39 0.80
CA GLY A 442 2.49 3.73 1.27
C GLY A 442 1.79 4.87 0.54
N TYR A 443 0.58 4.65 0.01
CA TYR A 443 -0.30 5.68 -0.54
C TYR A 443 -1.34 6.11 0.49
N THR A 444 -1.63 7.41 0.55
CA THR A 444 -2.79 7.89 1.32
C THR A 444 -4.04 7.72 0.46
N VAL A 445 -5.16 7.38 1.10
CA VAL A 445 -6.50 7.45 0.52
C VAL A 445 -7.42 8.02 1.58
N SER A 446 -8.26 8.99 1.22
CA SER A 446 -9.01 9.80 2.18
C SER A 446 -10.05 8.98 2.95
N ASP A 447 -10.81 8.14 2.24
CA ASP A 447 -11.76 7.19 2.85
C ASP A 447 -11.05 6.16 3.71
N CYS A 448 -10.05 5.47 3.19
CA CYS A 448 -9.28 4.45 3.91
C CYS A 448 -8.70 5.01 5.21
N THR A 449 -8.14 6.22 5.15
CA THR A 449 -7.62 6.93 6.33
C THR A 449 -8.72 7.20 7.35
N ALA A 450 -9.91 7.61 6.91
CA ALA A 450 -11.03 7.89 7.79
C ALA A 450 -11.70 6.62 8.35
N GLU A 451 -11.81 5.55 7.55
CA GLU A 451 -12.34 4.25 7.97
C GLU A 451 -11.38 3.53 8.91
N GLY A 452 -10.06 3.61 8.66
CA GLY A 452 -9.03 3.15 9.59
C GLY A 452 -9.09 3.87 10.93
N LEU A 453 -9.26 5.20 10.91
CA LEU A 453 -9.49 6.01 12.11
C LEU A 453 -10.75 5.57 12.87
N LYS A 454 -11.87 5.39 12.17
CA LYS A 454 -13.13 4.89 12.76
C LYS A 454 -12.92 3.53 13.42
N GLY A 455 -12.34 2.57 12.70
CA GLY A 455 -12.08 1.22 13.22
C GLY A 455 -11.26 1.24 14.52
N VAL A 456 -10.19 2.05 14.56
CA VAL A 456 -9.38 2.22 15.78
C VAL A 456 -10.18 2.85 16.92
N LEU A 457 -10.87 3.97 16.68
CA LEU A 457 -11.65 4.64 17.74
C LEU A 457 -12.77 3.74 18.27
N MET A 458 -13.38 2.95 17.40
CA MET A 458 -14.43 2.02 17.79
C MET A 458 -13.91 0.87 18.64
N LEU A 459 -12.80 0.24 18.24
CA LEU A 459 -12.21 -0.86 18.99
C LEU A 459 -11.61 -0.38 20.33
N GLN A 460 -10.86 0.73 20.34
CA GLN A 460 -10.22 1.24 21.57
C GLN A 460 -11.22 1.74 22.61
N GLU A 461 -12.35 2.30 22.19
CA GLU A 461 -13.21 3.07 23.10
C GLU A 461 -14.70 2.84 22.92
N ALA A 462 -15.22 2.94 21.69
CA ALA A 462 -16.67 2.94 21.48
C ALA A 462 -17.30 1.56 21.71
N SER A 463 -16.51 0.49 21.59
CA SER A 463 -16.90 -0.89 21.89
C SER A 463 -17.28 -1.07 23.36
N GLY A 464 -16.74 -0.25 24.28
CA GLY A 464 -16.87 -0.45 25.72
C GLY A 464 -16.14 -1.70 26.25
N THR A 465 -15.35 -2.35 25.40
CA THR A 465 -14.50 -3.50 25.73
C THR A 465 -13.07 -3.02 25.97
N ASP A 466 -12.42 -3.49 27.02
CA ASP A 466 -10.99 -3.20 27.24
C ASP A 466 -10.13 -4.04 26.28
N LEU A 467 -9.89 -3.48 25.09
CA LEU A 467 -8.97 -4.01 24.07
C LEU A 467 -7.60 -3.30 24.12
N GLY A 468 -7.40 -2.39 25.08
CA GLY A 468 -6.24 -1.52 25.16
C GLY A 468 -6.31 -0.29 24.24
N ARG A 469 -5.29 0.56 24.34
CA ARG A 469 -5.14 1.80 23.55
C ARG A 469 -3.74 1.87 22.93
N PRO A 470 -3.42 1.00 21.96
CA PRO A 470 -2.10 0.99 21.33
C PRO A 470 -1.79 2.27 20.56
N MET A 471 -2.82 2.97 20.06
CA MET A 471 -2.64 4.26 19.39
C MET A 471 -2.75 5.44 20.35
N ASP A 472 -1.66 6.19 20.45
CA ASP A 472 -1.62 7.44 21.21
C ASP A 472 -2.38 8.60 20.52
N ALA A 473 -2.69 9.63 21.31
CA ALA A 473 -3.41 10.80 20.83
C ALA A 473 -2.66 11.56 19.72
N ARG A 474 -1.32 11.58 19.78
CA ARG A 474 -0.51 12.32 18.80
C ARG A 474 -0.64 11.71 17.41
N ARG A 475 -0.70 10.37 17.30
CA ARG A 475 -0.90 9.66 16.04
C ARG A 475 -2.32 9.84 15.48
N LEU A 476 -3.30 10.00 16.36
CA LEU A 476 -4.65 10.41 15.94
C LEU A 476 -4.64 11.86 15.43
N HIS A 477 -3.94 12.78 16.10
CA HIS A 477 -3.79 14.17 15.65
C HIS A 477 -3.12 14.27 14.27
N ASP A 478 -2.08 13.48 14.01
CA ASP A 478 -1.44 13.39 12.70
C ASP A 478 -2.45 12.99 11.60
N THR A 479 -3.41 12.11 11.92
CA THR A 479 -4.48 11.70 11.00
C THR A 479 -5.43 12.86 10.73
N ILE A 480 -5.84 13.58 11.78
CA ILE A 480 -6.75 14.72 11.66
C ILE A 480 -6.11 15.85 10.85
N ASP A 481 -4.86 16.18 11.12
CA ASP A 481 -4.12 17.18 10.36
C ASP A 481 -4.04 16.82 8.87
N LEU A 482 -3.80 15.54 8.55
CA LEU A 482 -3.80 15.08 7.17
C LEU A 482 -5.18 15.24 6.51
N LEU A 483 -6.24 14.71 7.11
CA LEU A 483 -7.60 14.76 6.56
C LEU A 483 -8.10 16.21 6.38
N LEU A 484 -7.73 17.14 7.26
CA LEU A 484 -8.08 18.56 7.09
C LEU A 484 -7.41 19.19 5.85
N THR A 485 -6.25 18.69 5.42
CA THR A 485 -5.55 19.20 4.22
C THR A 485 -6.06 18.62 2.90
N MET A 486 -6.88 17.57 2.93
CA MET A 486 -7.37 16.88 1.73
C MET A 486 -8.71 17.44 1.19
N GLN A 487 -9.34 18.42 1.86
CA GLN A 487 -10.61 18.97 1.40
C GLN A 487 -10.43 19.84 0.14
N ASN A 488 -11.23 19.58 -0.90
CA ASN A 488 -11.19 20.36 -2.14
C ASN A 488 -11.99 21.66 -2.05
N GLY A 489 -11.79 22.56 -3.01
CA GLY A 489 -12.51 23.85 -3.08
C GLY A 489 -14.04 23.72 -3.10
N ASN A 490 -14.57 22.66 -3.71
CA ASN A 490 -16.02 22.37 -3.76
C ASN A 490 -16.60 21.82 -2.44
N GLY A 491 -15.76 21.57 -1.43
CA GLY A 491 -16.15 21.02 -0.13
C GLY A 491 -16.08 19.49 -0.02
N GLY A 492 -15.98 18.77 -1.14
CA GLY A 492 -15.87 17.33 -1.17
C GLY A 492 -14.43 16.82 -1.08
N TYR A 493 -14.30 15.51 -0.86
CA TYR A 493 -13.04 14.79 -0.81
C TYR A 493 -12.87 13.90 -2.02
N ALA A 494 -11.64 13.85 -2.52
CA ALA A 494 -11.19 12.98 -3.58
C ALA A 494 -10.47 11.76 -2.99
N SER A 495 -9.96 10.86 -3.82
CA SER A 495 -9.43 9.57 -3.36
C SER A 495 -8.04 9.71 -2.72
N TYR A 496 -6.98 9.76 -3.54
CA TYR A 496 -5.59 9.76 -3.07
C TYR A 496 -5.06 11.17 -2.81
N GLU A 497 -5.50 12.15 -3.60
CA GLU A 497 -4.98 13.51 -3.55
C GLU A 497 -6.10 14.56 -3.65
N THR A 498 -5.73 15.84 -3.65
CA THR A 498 -6.67 16.91 -4.01
C THR A 498 -6.81 17.02 -5.53
N ILE A 499 -7.88 17.68 -5.98
CA ILE A 499 -8.16 17.95 -7.38
C ILE A 499 -7.13 18.97 -7.90
N ASN A 500 -6.06 18.45 -8.48
CA ASN A 500 -4.90 19.24 -8.94
C ASN A 500 -5.06 19.78 -10.38
N GLY A 501 -6.06 19.33 -11.12
CA GLY A 501 -6.30 19.71 -12.51
C GLY A 501 -7.74 20.16 -12.78
N PRO A 502 -7.99 20.98 -13.81
CA PRO A 502 -9.34 21.36 -14.18
C PRO A 502 -10.10 20.17 -14.78
N ALA A 503 -11.41 20.08 -14.55
CA ALA A 503 -12.27 19.03 -15.11
C ALA A 503 -12.24 18.97 -16.65
N LEU A 504 -11.92 20.09 -17.30
CA LEU A 504 -11.73 20.15 -18.76
C LEU A 504 -10.63 19.20 -19.28
N THR A 505 -9.68 18.81 -18.42
CA THR A 505 -8.63 17.85 -18.76
C THR A 505 -9.21 16.49 -19.16
N GLU A 506 -10.43 16.16 -18.72
CA GLU A 506 -11.14 14.94 -19.16
C GLU A 506 -11.40 14.91 -20.67
N TRP A 507 -11.44 16.08 -21.33
CA TRP A 507 -11.50 16.14 -22.80
C TRP A 507 -10.24 15.60 -23.48
N LEU A 508 -9.19 15.28 -22.73
CA LEU A 508 -7.95 14.66 -23.20
C LEU A 508 -7.89 13.16 -22.90
N ASN A 509 -8.94 12.56 -22.35
CA ASN A 509 -8.96 11.14 -21.98
C ASN A 509 -8.69 10.25 -23.20
N PRO A 510 -7.58 9.49 -23.21
CA PRO A 510 -7.19 8.67 -24.34
C PRO A 510 -7.44 7.17 -24.13
N ALA A 511 -8.05 6.76 -23.01
CA ALA A 511 -8.06 5.35 -22.60
C ALA A 511 -9.13 4.50 -23.31
N GLU A 512 -10.11 5.11 -23.98
CA GLU A 512 -11.22 4.51 -24.75
C GLU A 512 -12.18 3.60 -23.96
N VAL A 513 -11.68 2.81 -23.02
CA VAL A 513 -12.40 1.84 -22.19
C VAL A 513 -12.76 2.38 -20.80
N PHE A 514 -12.17 3.50 -20.39
CA PHE A 514 -12.36 4.10 -19.06
C PHE A 514 -12.86 5.55 -19.14
N GLY A 515 -13.78 5.92 -18.25
CA GLY A 515 -14.28 7.29 -18.08
C GLY A 515 -13.79 7.93 -16.79
N ASN A 516 -13.69 9.26 -16.76
CA ASN A 516 -13.33 10.05 -15.58
C ASN A 516 -11.97 9.69 -14.97
N ILE A 517 -10.94 9.59 -15.82
CA ILE A 517 -9.60 9.17 -15.38
C ILE A 517 -8.58 10.30 -15.40
N MET A 518 -8.87 11.47 -15.98
CA MET A 518 -7.81 12.45 -16.21
C MET A 518 -7.45 13.25 -14.97
N VAL A 519 -8.37 13.47 -14.04
CA VAL A 519 -8.13 14.21 -12.79
C VAL A 519 -8.77 13.49 -11.61
N GLU A 520 -8.33 13.81 -10.40
CA GLU A 520 -9.10 13.47 -9.20
C GLU A 520 -10.49 14.13 -9.27
N TYR A 521 -11.51 13.44 -8.76
CA TYR A 521 -12.86 13.97 -8.58
C TYR A 521 -13.22 13.90 -7.11
N ALA A 522 -14.13 14.77 -6.68
CA ALA A 522 -14.75 14.60 -5.37
C ALA A 522 -15.82 13.52 -5.47
N TYR A 523 -15.94 12.68 -4.44
CA TYR A 523 -16.84 11.55 -4.39
C TYR A 523 -17.75 11.63 -3.15
N PRO A 524 -19.06 11.34 -3.26
CA PRO A 524 -19.93 11.24 -2.09
C PRO A 524 -19.37 10.32 -0.99
N GLU A 525 -18.81 9.18 -1.39
CA GLU A 525 -18.34 8.11 -0.51
C GLU A 525 -17.09 8.54 0.26
N CYS A 526 -16.05 9.01 -0.45
CA CYS A 526 -14.86 9.58 0.17
C CYS A 526 -15.20 10.74 1.11
N THR A 527 -16.14 11.61 0.69
CA THR A 527 -16.58 12.76 1.49
C THR A 527 -17.29 12.31 2.77
N THR A 528 -18.18 11.33 2.69
CA THR A 528 -18.86 10.77 3.87
C THR A 528 -17.87 10.13 4.81
N SER A 529 -17.00 9.23 4.35
CA SER A 529 -16.05 8.53 5.21
C SER A 529 -15.25 9.50 6.06
N VAL A 530 -14.73 10.57 5.43
CA VAL A 530 -14.00 11.63 6.14
C VAL A 530 -14.89 12.36 7.15
N VAL A 531 -16.13 12.75 6.79
CA VAL A 531 -17.07 13.39 7.72
C VAL A 531 -17.33 12.50 8.93
N SER A 532 -17.63 11.22 8.72
CA SER A 532 -17.92 10.25 9.77
C SER A 532 -16.72 10.05 10.70
N GLY A 533 -15.52 9.87 10.14
CA GLY A 533 -14.28 9.73 10.92
C GLY A 533 -13.97 10.97 11.76
N LEU A 534 -14.05 12.16 11.16
CA LEU A 534 -13.82 13.42 11.89
C LEU A 534 -14.86 13.66 12.98
N ARG A 535 -16.15 13.38 12.73
CA ARG A 535 -17.23 13.50 13.72
C ARG A 535 -17.10 12.49 14.85
N MET A 536 -16.59 11.30 14.57
CA MET A 536 -16.30 10.30 15.60
C MET A 536 -15.12 10.76 16.47
N PHE A 537 -14.04 11.26 15.86
CA PHE A 537 -12.90 11.80 16.58
C PHE A 537 -13.28 12.98 17.49
N GLN A 538 -14.13 13.92 17.03
CA GLN A 538 -14.59 15.05 17.87
C GLN A 538 -15.31 14.63 19.16
N LYS A 539 -15.93 13.44 19.19
CA LYS A 539 -16.56 12.91 20.41
C LYS A 539 -15.51 12.43 21.42
N TYR A 540 -14.32 12.12 20.94
CA TYR A 540 -13.21 11.59 21.71
C TYR A 540 -12.25 12.67 22.19
N ASP A 541 -11.84 13.56 21.29
CA ASP A 541 -10.86 14.61 21.55
C ASP A 541 -11.32 15.93 20.89
N SER A 542 -11.08 17.03 21.57
CA SER A 542 -11.43 18.38 21.12
C SER A 542 -10.42 18.99 20.14
N TYR A 543 -9.29 18.33 19.86
CA TYR A 543 -8.26 18.80 18.95
C TYR A 543 -8.84 19.26 17.59
N ARG A 544 -8.56 20.53 17.22
CA ARG A 544 -9.01 21.17 15.96
C ARG A 544 -10.53 21.12 15.72
N SER A 545 -11.35 21.03 16.77
CA SER A 545 -12.82 20.90 16.64
C SER A 545 -13.46 21.96 15.75
N ALA A 546 -13.02 23.22 15.85
CA ALA A 546 -13.55 24.31 15.02
C ALA A 546 -13.26 24.12 13.52
N ASP A 547 -12.06 23.62 13.18
CA ASP A 547 -11.70 23.32 11.79
C ASP A 547 -12.51 22.13 11.26
N ILE A 548 -12.69 21.11 12.10
CA ILE A 548 -13.53 19.96 11.76
C ILE A 548 -14.98 20.40 11.48
N ASP A 549 -15.55 21.27 12.32
CA ASP A 549 -16.91 21.78 12.11
C ASP A 549 -17.04 22.52 10.77
N ALA A 550 -16.07 23.36 10.43
CA ALA A 550 -16.04 24.10 9.17
C ALA A 550 -15.93 23.17 7.95
N VAL A 551 -15.05 22.15 8.02
CA VAL A 551 -14.87 21.15 6.97
C VAL A 551 -16.14 20.33 6.78
N VAL A 552 -16.73 19.82 7.87
CA VAL A 552 -17.95 19.01 7.82
C VAL A 552 -19.12 19.80 7.23
N GLN A 553 -19.29 21.07 7.62
CA GLN A 553 -20.35 21.90 7.06
C GLN A 553 -20.24 22.01 5.53
N ARG A 554 -19.04 22.23 5.01
CA ARG A 554 -18.79 22.30 3.56
C ARG A 554 -19.00 20.95 2.87
N ALA A 555 -18.59 19.86 3.50
CA ALA A 555 -18.77 18.50 2.99
C ALA A 555 -20.26 18.12 2.87
N VAL A 556 -21.08 18.45 3.87
CA VAL A 556 -22.54 18.22 3.84
C VAL A 556 -23.19 19.02 2.70
N GLN A 557 -22.77 20.26 2.48
CA GLN A 557 -23.25 21.07 1.35
C GLN A 557 -22.85 20.48 0.00
N TYR A 558 -21.69 19.83 -0.09
CA TYR A 558 -21.29 19.08 -1.27
C TYR A 558 -22.25 17.88 -1.50
N ILE A 559 -22.48 17.03 -0.49
CA ILE A 559 -23.39 15.87 -0.58
C ILE A 559 -24.79 16.27 -1.05
N LEU A 560 -25.35 17.35 -0.50
CA LEU A 560 -26.66 17.86 -0.89
C LEU A 560 -26.70 18.35 -2.35
N ARG A 561 -25.61 18.94 -2.83
CA ARG A 561 -25.51 19.51 -4.19
C ARG A 561 -25.40 18.44 -5.27
N VAL A 562 -24.72 17.35 -4.97
CA VAL A 562 -24.50 16.25 -5.92
C VAL A 562 -25.60 15.19 -5.90
N GLN A 563 -26.61 15.35 -5.04
CA GLN A 563 -27.81 14.51 -5.08
C GLN A 563 -28.57 14.73 -6.39
N ARG A 564 -28.98 13.65 -7.04
CA ARG A 564 -29.77 13.68 -8.27
C ARG A 564 -31.23 14.05 -7.99
N ALA A 565 -31.94 14.46 -9.04
CA ALA A 565 -33.34 14.88 -8.95
C ALA A 565 -34.27 13.77 -8.45
N ASP A 566 -33.95 12.50 -8.75
CA ASP A 566 -34.69 11.32 -8.28
C ASP A 566 -34.40 10.96 -6.82
N GLY A 567 -33.50 11.68 -6.15
CA GLY A 567 -33.09 11.45 -4.76
C GLY A 567 -31.86 10.57 -4.59
N SER A 568 -31.32 9.99 -5.66
CA SER A 568 -30.16 9.11 -5.61
C SER A 568 -28.81 9.85 -5.65
N TRP A 569 -27.74 9.12 -5.35
CA TRP A 569 -26.35 9.51 -5.60
C TRP A 569 -25.68 8.46 -6.48
N TYR A 570 -24.69 8.86 -7.27
CA TYR A 570 -23.94 7.94 -8.12
C TYR A 570 -22.73 7.38 -7.37
N GLY A 571 -22.62 6.05 -7.31
CA GLY A 571 -21.48 5.34 -6.72
C GLY A 571 -20.36 5.13 -7.74
N SER A 572 -19.14 5.49 -7.33
CA SER A 572 -17.94 5.46 -8.17
C SER A 572 -16.97 4.33 -7.80
N TRP A 573 -17.07 3.80 -6.58
CA TRP A 573 -16.18 2.76 -6.03
C TRP A 573 -16.86 1.39 -5.84
N ALA A 574 -18.20 1.35 -5.90
CA ALA A 574 -18.98 0.12 -5.95
C ALA A 574 -20.29 0.33 -6.73
N ILE A 575 -21.01 -0.76 -7.04
CA ILE A 575 -22.24 -0.76 -7.86
C ILE A 575 -23.48 -0.48 -7.00
N CYS A 576 -24.20 0.62 -7.12
CA CYS A 576 -23.84 1.94 -7.62
C CYS A 576 -24.64 2.95 -6.78
N PHE A 577 -25.96 2.89 -6.88
CA PHE A 577 -26.84 3.85 -6.22
C PHE A 577 -27.17 3.46 -4.77
N THR A 578 -27.33 2.16 -4.46
CA THR A 578 -27.51 1.69 -3.08
C THR A 578 -26.28 1.95 -2.25
N TYR A 579 -25.08 1.70 -2.80
CA TYR A 579 -23.80 2.02 -2.19
C TYR A 579 -23.66 3.51 -1.88
N ALA A 580 -23.83 4.38 -2.87
CA ALA A 580 -23.71 5.82 -2.64
C ALA A 580 -24.79 6.36 -1.70
N ALA A 581 -26.00 5.81 -1.72
CA ALA A 581 -27.06 6.18 -0.78
C ALA A 581 -26.71 5.82 0.68
N MET A 582 -26.05 4.68 0.92
CA MET A 582 -25.55 4.30 2.24
C MET A 582 -24.64 5.40 2.80
N PHE A 583 -23.60 5.78 2.04
CA PHE A 583 -22.67 6.83 2.47
C PHE A 583 -23.35 8.20 2.58
N ALA A 584 -24.13 8.62 1.58
CA ALA A 584 -24.71 9.95 1.59
C ALA A 584 -25.66 10.16 2.78
N LEU A 585 -26.49 9.16 3.10
CA LEU A 585 -27.42 9.25 4.23
C LEU A 585 -26.71 9.21 5.59
N GLU A 586 -25.58 8.54 5.72
CA GLU A 586 -24.73 8.60 6.92
C GLU A 586 -24.21 10.02 7.18
N SER A 587 -23.68 10.68 6.14
CA SER A 587 -23.19 12.07 6.25
C SER A 587 -24.29 13.06 6.62
N LEU A 588 -25.48 12.90 6.02
CA LEU A 588 -26.64 13.72 6.35
C LEU A 588 -27.11 13.49 7.79
N GLN A 589 -27.07 12.25 8.28
CA GLN A 589 -27.36 11.94 9.68
C GLN A 589 -26.37 12.64 10.63
N HIS A 590 -25.07 12.67 10.29
CA HIS A 590 -24.05 13.40 11.05
C HIS A 590 -24.30 14.91 11.08
N ALA A 591 -25.03 15.45 10.11
CA ALA A 591 -25.50 16.83 10.07
C ALA A 591 -26.84 17.06 10.80
N GLY A 592 -27.42 16.03 11.42
CA GLY A 592 -28.74 16.09 12.07
C GLY A 592 -29.92 16.06 11.10
N LEU A 593 -29.69 15.71 9.83
CA LEU A 593 -30.71 15.59 8.80
C LEU A 593 -31.23 14.15 8.73
N THR A 594 -32.54 13.98 8.90
CA THR A 594 -33.23 12.69 8.93
C THR A 594 -34.52 12.76 8.11
N TYR A 595 -35.22 11.63 7.98
CA TYR A 595 -36.50 11.56 7.26
C TYR A 595 -37.53 12.57 7.79
N ALA A 596 -37.55 12.79 9.10
CA ALA A 596 -38.50 13.68 9.76
C ALA A 596 -38.32 15.16 9.37
N ASN A 597 -37.09 15.60 9.10
CA ASN A 597 -36.78 17.03 8.97
C ASN A 597 -36.13 17.44 7.64
N SER A 598 -35.82 16.50 6.75
CA SER A 598 -35.05 16.78 5.53
C SER A 598 -35.71 16.21 4.27
N GLU A 599 -36.07 17.10 3.35
CA GLU A 599 -36.62 16.72 2.05
C GLU A 599 -35.64 15.90 1.18
N PRO A 600 -34.35 16.28 1.07
CA PRO A 600 -33.32 15.43 0.44
C PRO A 600 -33.31 13.98 0.94
N VAL A 601 -33.44 13.78 2.26
CA VAL A 601 -33.46 12.45 2.87
C VAL A 601 -34.72 11.69 2.49
N ARG A 602 -35.89 12.34 2.49
CA ARG A 602 -37.16 11.71 2.06
C ARG A 602 -37.11 11.23 0.62
N ARG A 603 -36.55 12.02 -0.31
CA ARG A 603 -36.38 11.59 -1.70
C ARG A 603 -35.47 10.38 -1.84
N ALA A 604 -34.36 10.34 -1.09
CA ALA A 604 -33.45 9.21 -1.09
C ALA A 604 -34.13 7.92 -0.59
N CYS A 605 -34.91 8.00 0.49
CA CYS A 605 -35.71 6.87 0.96
C CYS A 605 -36.74 6.43 -0.08
N ALA A 606 -37.46 7.38 -0.70
CA ALA A 606 -38.44 7.07 -1.75
C ALA A 606 -37.79 6.38 -2.95
N PHE A 607 -36.60 6.83 -3.37
CA PHE A 607 -35.81 6.17 -4.40
C PHE A 607 -35.49 4.72 -4.02
N LEU A 608 -34.89 4.48 -2.86
CA LEU A 608 -34.54 3.13 -2.42
C LEU A 608 -35.77 2.22 -2.37
N LEU A 609 -36.86 2.66 -1.74
CA LEU A 609 -38.08 1.88 -1.61
C LEU A 609 -38.70 1.54 -2.97
N SER A 610 -38.59 2.43 -3.97
CA SER A 610 -39.05 2.15 -5.34
C SER A 610 -38.30 1.02 -6.04
N LYS A 611 -37.13 0.61 -5.51
CA LYS A 611 -36.26 -0.44 -6.07
C LYS A 611 -36.26 -1.73 -5.26
N GLN A 612 -37.01 -1.79 -4.15
CA GLN A 612 -37.13 -3.01 -3.37
C GLN A 612 -37.89 -4.08 -4.17
N ARG A 613 -37.33 -5.28 -4.24
CA ARG A 613 -37.95 -6.41 -4.94
C ARG A 613 -39.00 -7.11 -4.09
N ASP A 614 -39.81 -7.97 -4.71
CA ASP A 614 -40.85 -8.75 -4.03
C ASP A 614 -40.30 -9.63 -2.91
N ASP A 615 -39.10 -10.20 -3.09
CA ASP A 615 -38.39 -11.02 -2.11
C ASP A 615 -37.85 -10.24 -0.90
N GLY A 616 -37.99 -8.91 -0.89
CA GLY A 616 -37.54 -8.03 0.19
C GLY A 616 -36.18 -7.40 -0.02
N GLY A 617 -35.41 -7.84 -1.01
CA GLY A 617 -34.05 -7.37 -1.24
C GLY A 617 -33.92 -6.24 -2.26
N TRP A 618 -32.68 -5.83 -2.50
CA TRP A 618 -32.27 -4.89 -3.55
C TRP A 618 -31.21 -5.52 -4.43
N GLY A 619 -31.21 -5.14 -5.71
CA GLY A 619 -30.34 -5.72 -6.73
C GLY A 619 -30.08 -4.75 -7.87
N GLU A 620 -28.81 -4.40 -8.09
CA GLU A 620 -28.28 -3.60 -9.19
C GLU A 620 -27.34 -4.45 -10.05
N SER A 621 -27.42 -4.25 -11.36
CA SER A 621 -26.45 -4.81 -12.31
C SER A 621 -25.23 -3.89 -12.41
N TYR A 622 -24.07 -4.45 -12.73
CA TYR A 622 -22.89 -3.68 -13.09
C TYR A 622 -23.16 -2.62 -14.18
N LYS A 623 -24.16 -2.88 -15.05
CA LYS A 623 -24.63 -1.95 -16.08
C LYS A 623 -25.16 -0.63 -15.52
N SER A 624 -25.52 -0.57 -14.24
CA SER A 624 -25.89 0.68 -13.59
C SER A 624 -24.77 1.73 -13.68
N CYS A 625 -23.52 1.28 -13.56
CA CYS A 625 -22.35 2.13 -13.66
C CYS A 625 -22.04 2.51 -15.11
N GLU A 626 -22.33 1.64 -16.09
CA GLU A 626 -22.11 1.96 -17.50
C GLU A 626 -23.11 2.99 -18.02
N THR A 627 -24.38 2.82 -17.65
CA THR A 627 -25.52 3.62 -18.15
C THR A 627 -25.78 4.86 -17.31
N HIS A 628 -25.18 4.94 -16.12
CA HIS A 628 -25.40 6.01 -15.13
C HIS A 628 -26.87 6.09 -14.70
N GLU A 629 -27.58 4.97 -14.73
CA GLU A 629 -28.97 4.80 -14.35
C GLU A 629 -29.14 3.50 -13.55
N TYR A 630 -30.17 3.41 -12.69
CA TYR A 630 -30.39 2.19 -11.91
C TYR A 630 -30.87 1.04 -12.81
N VAL A 631 -30.01 0.07 -13.08
CA VAL A 631 -30.34 -1.15 -13.81
C VAL A 631 -30.65 -2.27 -12.82
N GLN A 632 -31.93 -2.58 -12.68
CA GLN A 632 -32.39 -3.61 -11.74
C GLN A 632 -31.83 -5.01 -12.09
N SER A 633 -31.29 -5.70 -11.09
CA SER A 633 -30.91 -7.12 -11.11
C SER A 633 -31.69 -7.90 -10.03
N PRO A 634 -31.63 -9.26 -10.00
CA PRO A 634 -32.12 -10.02 -8.85
C PRO A 634 -31.50 -9.52 -7.55
N SER A 635 -32.22 -9.65 -6.43
CA SER A 635 -31.72 -9.16 -5.14
C SER A 635 -30.36 -9.76 -4.81
N GLN A 636 -29.47 -8.95 -4.27
CA GLN A 636 -28.14 -9.34 -3.81
C GLN A 636 -28.00 -9.02 -2.32
N VAL A 637 -27.32 -9.88 -1.56
CA VAL A 637 -27.13 -9.75 -0.12
C VAL A 637 -26.47 -8.42 0.19
N VAL A 638 -25.36 -8.09 -0.48
CA VAL A 638 -24.57 -6.87 -0.27
C VAL A 638 -25.38 -5.58 -0.54
N GLN A 639 -26.07 -5.51 -1.67
CA GLN A 639 -26.86 -4.32 -2.03
C GLN A 639 -28.13 -4.18 -1.17
N THR A 640 -28.74 -5.29 -0.77
CA THR A 640 -29.84 -5.31 0.21
C THR A 640 -29.39 -4.71 1.54
N ALA A 641 -28.21 -5.13 1.96
CA ALA A 641 -27.51 -4.65 3.13
C ALA A 641 -27.24 -3.13 3.06
N TRP A 642 -26.69 -2.62 1.96
CA TRP A 642 -26.48 -1.17 1.76
C TRP A 642 -27.79 -0.38 1.87
N ALA A 643 -28.86 -0.84 1.23
CA ALA A 643 -30.16 -0.18 1.29
C ALA A 643 -30.75 -0.16 2.72
N ILE A 644 -30.59 -1.25 3.48
CA ILE A 644 -31.01 -1.30 4.90
C ILE A 644 -30.25 -0.27 5.73
N ILE A 645 -28.91 -0.23 5.62
CA ILE A 645 -28.08 0.73 6.36
C ILE A 645 -28.47 2.17 6.01
N ALA A 646 -28.67 2.45 4.72
CA ALA A 646 -29.10 3.74 4.22
C ALA A 646 -30.44 4.19 4.86
N LEU A 647 -31.45 3.31 4.91
CA LEU A 647 -32.75 3.58 5.54
C LEU A 647 -32.64 3.78 7.07
N LEU A 648 -31.72 3.06 7.73
CA LEU A 648 -31.47 3.22 9.16
C LEU A 648 -30.79 4.55 9.48
N HIS A 649 -29.80 4.99 8.68
CA HIS A 649 -29.20 6.32 8.83
C HIS A 649 -30.23 7.43 8.63
N ALA A 650 -31.16 7.26 7.68
CA ALA A 650 -32.26 8.18 7.47
C ALA A 650 -33.27 8.22 8.62
N GLN A 651 -33.25 7.25 9.54
CA GLN A 651 -34.31 7.04 10.54
C GLN A 651 -35.69 6.92 9.87
N TYR A 652 -35.76 6.10 8.83
CA TYR A 652 -37.01 5.85 8.12
C TYR A 652 -38.07 5.27 9.09
N PRO A 653 -39.30 5.83 9.13
CA PRO A 653 -40.25 5.54 10.22
C PRO A 653 -40.93 4.18 10.13
N ASP A 654 -41.02 3.58 8.95
CA ASP A 654 -41.66 2.29 8.74
C ASP A 654 -40.60 1.17 8.69
N THR A 655 -40.69 0.22 9.63
CA THR A 655 -39.73 -0.88 9.74
C THR A 655 -40.01 -2.02 8.77
N ALA A 656 -41.20 -2.12 8.17
CA ALA A 656 -41.58 -3.26 7.35
C ALA A 656 -40.67 -3.49 6.13
N PRO A 657 -40.27 -2.46 5.35
CA PRO A 657 -39.30 -2.64 4.26
C PRO A 657 -37.93 -3.14 4.75
N ILE A 658 -37.48 -2.67 5.92
CA ILE A 658 -36.20 -3.05 6.53
C ILE A 658 -36.24 -4.51 6.98
N GLU A 659 -37.32 -4.91 7.68
CA GLU A 659 -37.52 -6.27 8.16
C GLU A 659 -37.57 -7.29 7.02
N ARG A 660 -38.19 -6.94 5.89
CA ARG A 660 -38.17 -7.78 4.68
C ARG A 660 -36.77 -7.99 4.11
N GLY A 661 -35.96 -6.93 4.06
CA GLY A 661 -34.57 -7.04 3.63
C GLY A 661 -33.73 -7.89 4.57
N VAL A 662 -33.89 -7.71 5.89
CA VAL A 662 -33.22 -8.53 6.91
C VAL A 662 -33.62 -10.00 6.79
N ALA A 663 -34.91 -10.28 6.57
CA ALA A 663 -35.41 -11.65 6.36
C ALA A 663 -34.77 -12.31 5.14
N LEU A 664 -34.55 -11.57 4.05
CA LEU A 664 -33.83 -12.07 2.87
C LEU A 664 -32.38 -12.42 3.19
N ILE A 665 -31.64 -11.54 3.88
CA ILE A 665 -30.24 -11.80 4.24
C ILE A 665 -30.14 -13.05 5.15
N MET A 666 -31.02 -13.17 6.15
CA MET A 666 -31.07 -14.34 7.02
C MET A 666 -31.42 -15.61 6.27
N ALA A 667 -32.36 -15.54 5.31
CA ALA A 667 -32.77 -16.69 4.51
C ALA A 667 -31.66 -17.21 3.58
N ARG A 668 -30.68 -16.36 3.22
CA ARG A 668 -29.54 -16.71 2.37
C ARG A 668 -28.29 -17.13 3.15
N GLN A 669 -28.31 -17.07 4.48
CA GLN A 669 -27.19 -17.56 5.30
C GLN A 669 -27.02 -19.07 5.12
N ARG A 670 -25.80 -19.49 4.83
CA ARG A 670 -25.42 -20.89 4.66
C ARG A 670 -25.29 -21.60 6.03
N PRO A 671 -25.37 -22.94 6.05
CA PRO A 671 -25.31 -23.69 7.31
C PRO A 671 -23.99 -23.54 8.08
N ASP A 672 -22.90 -23.12 7.44
CA ASP A 672 -21.61 -22.84 8.09
C ASP A 672 -21.52 -21.40 8.65
N GLY A 673 -22.56 -20.58 8.48
CA GLY A 673 -22.61 -19.18 8.90
C GLY A 673 -22.20 -18.18 7.80
N SER A 674 -21.65 -18.65 6.68
CA SER A 674 -21.26 -17.81 5.54
C SER A 674 -22.45 -17.36 4.67
N TRP A 675 -22.17 -16.51 3.68
CA TRP A 675 -23.09 -16.24 2.57
C TRP A 675 -22.41 -16.63 1.25
N ALA A 676 -23.24 -16.87 0.22
CA ALA A 676 -22.72 -17.17 -1.10
C ALA A 676 -22.12 -15.92 -1.75
N GLN A 677 -21.05 -16.09 -2.52
CA GLN A 677 -20.69 -15.07 -3.50
C GLN A 677 -21.81 -14.98 -4.54
N GLU A 678 -22.27 -13.76 -4.81
CA GLU A 678 -23.28 -13.45 -5.82
C GLU A 678 -22.63 -12.70 -6.98
N HIS A 679 -23.29 -11.70 -7.55
CA HIS A 679 -22.68 -10.85 -8.58
C HIS A 679 -21.60 -9.95 -7.99
N ILE A 680 -20.72 -9.44 -8.85
CA ILE A 680 -19.66 -8.51 -8.45
C ILE A 680 -20.23 -7.23 -7.85
N GLU A 681 -19.55 -6.68 -6.83
CA GLU A 681 -20.01 -5.51 -6.09
C GLU A 681 -19.12 -4.27 -6.25
N GLY A 682 -17.80 -4.42 -6.36
CA GLY A 682 -16.85 -3.30 -6.49
C GLY A 682 -16.66 -2.81 -7.92
N ILE A 683 -16.40 -1.52 -8.10
CA ILE A 683 -16.08 -0.91 -9.40
C ILE A 683 -15.06 0.22 -9.27
N PHE A 684 -14.26 0.45 -10.31
CA PHE A 684 -13.54 1.71 -10.52
C PHE A 684 -13.66 2.13 -11.99
N ASN A 685 -13.55 3.45 -12.25
CA ASN A 685 -13.57 4.05 -13.59
C ASN A 685 -14.78 3.66 -14.47
N GLN A 686 -15.94 3.38 -13.86
CA GLN A 686 -17.22 3.06 -14.52
C GLN A 686 -17.30 1.69 -15.23
N ARG A 687 -16.20 0.94 -15.40
CA ARG A 687 -16.17 -0.36 -16.10
C ARG A 687 -15.23 -1.44 -15.55
N ASP A 688 -14.35 -1.12 -14.61
CA ASP A 688 -13.46 -2.11 -14.03
C ASP A 688 -14.01 -2.60 -12.71
N PHE A 689 -14.23 -3.90 -12.60
CA PHE A 689 -14.93 -4.46 -11.44
C PHE A 689 -13.99 -5.32 -10.63
N VAL A 690 -14.11 -5.20 -9.31
CA VAL A 690 -13.31 -5.96 -8.35
C VAL A 690 -14.24 -6.61 -7.32
N PRO A 691 -14.07 -7.89 -6.96
CA PRO A 691 -14.79 -8.48 -5.85
C PRO A 691 -14.41 -7.80 -4.52
N GLU A 692 -15.42 -7.41 -3.73
CA GLU A 692 -15.30 -7.05 -2.32
C GLU A 692 -15.97 -8.14 -1.47
N LEU A 693 -15.24 -9.21 -1.18
CA LEU A 693 -15.79 -10.41 -0.53
C LEU A 693 -16.19 -10.22 0.95
N GLN A 694 -15.78 -9.14 1.62
CA GLN A 694 -15.98 -8.99 3.07
C GLN A 694 -17.18 -8.12 3.47
N VAL A 695 -17.94 -7.63 2.49
CA VAL A 695 -19.09 -6.75 2.70
C VAL A 695 -20.29 -7.48 3.33
N GLN A 696 -20.34 -8.82 3.29
CA GLN A 696 -21.49 -9.61 3.75
C GLN A 696 -21.70 -9.60 5.28
N LEU A 697 -20.64 -9.43 6.07
CA LEU A 697 -20.74 -9.33 7.54
C LEU A 697 -21.01 -7.90 8.05
N TYR A 698 -20.60 -6.88 7.29
CA TYR A 698 -20.70 -5.47 7.70
C TYR A 698 -22.14 -5.00 7.96
N HIS A 699 -23.13 -5.70 7.40
CA HIS A 699 -24.47 -5.15 7.26
C HIS A 699 -25.55 -5.85 8.09
N LEU A 700 -25.18 -6.90 8.83
CA LEU A 700 -26.06 -7.49 9.86
C LEU A 700 -25.84 -6.86 11.24
N GLY A 701 -24.64 -6.31 11.50
CA GLY A 701 -24.30 -5.66 12.78
C GLY A 701 -24.86 -4.25 12.95
N SER A 702 -24.72 -3.41 11.93
CA SER A 702 -25.21 -2.03 11.89
C SER A 702 -26.74 -1.93 11.90
N GLY A 703 -27.41 -3.01 11.45
CA GLY A 703 -28.85 -3.13 11.30
C GLY A 703 -29.68 -2.98 12.58
N GLN A 704 -29.13 -3.33 13.75
CA GLN A 704 -29.93 -3.44 14.98
C GLN A 704 -29.37 -2.71 16.21
N GLY A 705 -28.11 -2.28 16.21
CA GLY A 705 -27.58 -1.44 17.29
C GLY A 705 -28.36 -0.12 17.49
N ARG A 706 -29.06 0.34 16.44
CA ARG A 706 -29.85 1.59 16.47
C ARG A 706 -31.37 1.39 16.55
N ALA A 707 -31.89 0.20 16.28
CA ALA A 707 -33.34 -0.06 16.29
C ALA A 707 -33.92 -0.38 17.69
N ARG A 708 -33.10 -0.41 18.75
CA ARG A 708 -33.56 -0.72 20.13
C ARG A 708 -33.24 0.32 21.21
N ALA A 709 -32.89 1.56 20.86
CA ALA A 709 -32.69 2.63 21.84
C ALA A 709 -33.65 3.80 21.61
N GLY A 710 -34.94 3.51 21.76
CA GLY A 710 -36.03 4.46 21.58
C GLY A 710 -36.91 4.63 22.82
N THR A 711 -36.33 4.72 24.02
CA THR A 711 -37.03 5.21 25.22
C THR A 711 -36.02 5.68 26.28
N ALA A 712 -36.05 6.99 26.59
CA ALA A 712 -35.71 7.67 27.85
C ALA A 712 -34.56 7.13 28.75
N PHE A 713 -33.54 7.95 29.03
CA PHE A 713 -33.36 8.63 30.33
C PHE A 713 -32.02 9.39 30.45
N HIS A 714 -32.09 10.45 31.25
CA HIS A 714 -31.07 11.43 31.63
C HIS A 714 -29.77 10.88 32.27
N ARG A 715 -28.68 11.63 32.07
CA ARG A 715 -27.50 11.75 32.97
C ARG A 715 -27.94 12.20 34.39
N PRO A 716 -27.28 11.79 35.50
CA PRO A 716 -25.99 12.41 35.87
C PRO A 716 -24.97 11.55 36.68
N ARG A 717 -23.70 11.97 36.54
CA ARG A 717 -22.51 11.95 37.43
C ARG A 717 -22.49 11.04 38.67
N LEU A 718 -21.34 10.36 38.89
CA LEU A 718 -20.63 10.35 40.18
C LEU A 718 -19.14 9.97 40.06
N VAL A 719 -18.35 10.53 40.97
CA VAL A 719 -16.90 10.54 41.14
C VAL A 719 -16.50 9.53 42.21
N ALA A 720 -15.40 8.77 42.05
CA ALA A 720 -14.49 8.29 43.12
C ALA A 720 -13.36 7.42 42.51
N ARG A 721 -12.10 7.90 42.49
CA ARG A 721 -11.01 7.62 43.45
C ARG A 721 -10.36 6.22 43.34
N SER A 722 -9.07 6.23 42.98
CA SER A 722 -8.08 5.17 43.27
C SER A 722 -7.88 5.01 44.80
N PRO A 723 -7.35 3.88 45.30
CA PRO A 723 -5.89 3.77 45.43
C PRO A 723 -5.27 2.38 45.13
N VAL A 724 -3.98 2.45 44.86
CA VAL A 724 -2.90 1.45 44.80
C VAL A 724 -2.91 0.41 45.95
N ALA A 725 -2.62 -0.87 45.65
CA ALA A 725 -1.52 -1.67 46.27
C ALA A 725 -1.53 -3.18 45.91
N LEU A 726 -0.37 -3.63 45.37
CA LEU A 726 0.39 -4.87 45.63
C LEU A 726 -0.33 -6.20 45.97
N CYS A 727 -0.07 -7.22 45.16
CA CYS A 727 0.44 -8.51 45.64
C CYS A 727 1.34 -9.15 44.57
N ALA A 728 2.54 -9.52 44.99
CA ALA A 728 3.57 -10.20 44.23
C ALA A 728 3.34 -11.72 44.21
N GLY A 729 3.87 -12.39 43.19
CA GLY A 729 4.20 -13.82 43.28
C GLY A 729 4.05 -14.59 41.97
N GLY A 730 5.15 -15.19 41.51
CA GLY A 730 5.12 -16.32 40.58
C GLY A 730 5.78 -16.07 39.23
N GLY A 731 7.10 -15.97 39.22
CA GLY A 731 7.89 -16.03 37.99
C GLY A 731 7.87 -17.42 37.38
N VAL A 732 7.73 -17.47 36.05
CA VAL A 732 8.20 -18.58 35.21
C VAL A 732 8.91 -17.95 34.02
N THR A 733 10.23 -17.86 34.11
CA THR A 733 11.11 -17.60 32.96
C THR A 733 11.23 -18.88 32.12
N PRO A 734 10.96 -18.87 30.81
CA PRO A 734 11.53 -19.85 29.91
C PRO A 734 12.93 -19.37 29.53
N THR A 735 13.95 -19.82 30.25
CA THR A 735 15.34 -19.81 29.76
C THR A 735 15.46 -20.84 28.64
N ALA A 736 15.13 -20.46 27.41
CA ALA A 736 15.68 -21.12 26.23
C ALA A 736 17.11 -20.61 26.03
N GLY A 737 18.10 -21.47 26.24
CA GLY A 737 19.51 -21.11 26.18
C GLY A 737 19.89 -20.52 24.81
N ARG A 738 20.33 -19.27 24.79
CA ARG A 738 21.02 -18.67 23.64
C ARG A 738 22.26 -19.52 23.34
N MET A 739 22.25 -20.22 22.20
CA MET A 739 23.41 -20.98 21.74
C MET A 739 24.59 -20.04 21.47
N ASN A 740 25.76 -20.41 21.97
CA ASN A 740 27.00 -19.65 21.75
C ASN A 740 27.37 -19.70 20.26
N ALA A 741 27.30 -18.56 19.55
CA ALA A 741 27.47 -18.46 18.08
C ALA A 741 28.76 -19.14 17.57
N THR A 742 29.82 -19.15 18.38
CA THR A 742 31.10 -19.80 18.07
C THR A 742 30.99 -21.32 17.94
N ARG A 743 30.05 -21.97 18.63
CA ARG A 743 29.84 -23.44 18.58
C ARG A 743 29.02 -23.90 17.37
N PHE A 744 28.28 -23.00 16.71
CA PHE A 744 27.49 -23.33 15.52
C PHE A 744 28.27 -23.10 14.22
N VAL A 745 29.05 -22.01 14.12
CA VAL A 745 29.93 -21.71 12.99
C VAL A 745 30.88 -22.88 12.68
N ALA A 746 31.37 -23.56 13.72
CA ALA A 746 32.27 -24.72 13.58
C ALA A 746 31.56 -26.05 13.24
N ARG A 747 30.23 -26.15 13.39
CA ARG A 747 29.47 -27.41 13.22
C ARG A 747 28.56 -27.45 11.99
N ALA A 748 28.14 -26.30 11.47
CA ALA A 748 27.06 -26.23 10.45
C ALA A 748 27.52 -26.00 9.00
N ARG A 749 28.83 -25.95 8.70
CA ARG A 749 29.36 -25.66 7.35
C ARG A 749 28.69 -24.43 6.69
N VAL A 750 28.44 -23.38 7.47
CA VAL A 750 27.85 -22.14 6.95
C VAL A 750 28.92 -21.36 6.18
N ASP A 751 28.59 -20.93 4.96
CA ASP A 751 29.48 -20.13 4.14
C ASP A 751 29.59 -18.69 4.67
N LEU A 752 30.67 -18.39 5.36
CA LEU A 752 30.95 -17.04 5.87
C LEU A 752 31.50 -16.08 4.81
N SER A 753 31.62 -16.50 3.55
CA SER A 753 32.08 -15.64 2.46
C SER A 753 30.93 -14.94 1.71
N SER A 754 29.69 -15.39 1.92
CA SER A 754 28.47 -14.83 1.32
C SER A 754 27.55 -14.19 2.34
N ILE A 755 26.82 -13.16 1.90
CA ILE A 755 25.84 -12.45 2.73
C ILE A 755 24.77 -13.41 3.24
N ALA A 756 24.32 -14.34 2.40
CA ALA A 756 23.31 -15.33 2.75
C ALA A 756 23.75 -16.22 3.93
N GLY A 757 25.00 -16.72 3.91
CA GLY A 757 25.50 -17.56 4.99
C GLY A 757 25.74 -16.78 6.29
N VAL A 758 26.29 -15.56 6.19
CA VAL A 758 26.46 -14.68 7.37
C VAL A 758 25.10 -14.30 7.97
N ALA A 759 24.08 -14.00 7.14
CA ALA A 759 22.73 -13.71 7.59
C ALA A 759 22.06 -14.93 8.23
N GLN A 760 22.27 -16.13 7.68
CA GLN A 760 21.81 -17.39 8.27
C GLN A 760 22.42 -17.62 9.66
N ALA A 761 23.72 -17.34 9.82
CA ALA A 761 24.39 -17.46 11.11
C ALA A 761 23.83 -16.49 12.16
N LEU A 762 23.51 -15.24 11.79
CA LEU A 762 22.89 -14.26 12.68
C LEU A 762 21.47 -14.67 13.10
N ARG A 763 20.66 -15.19 12.18
CA ARG A 763 19.32 -15.71 12.47
C ARG A 763 19.37 -16.87 13.47
N ALA A 764 20.29 -17.79 13.27
CA ALA A 764 20.50 -18.92 14.17
C ALA A 764 20.96 -18.47 15.58
N ALA A 765 21.61 -17.31 15.69
CA ALA A 765 22.00 -16.70 16.95
C ALA A 765 20.85 -15.93 17.64
N GLY A 766 19.64 -15.92 17.08
CA GLY A 766 18.46 -15.27 17.67
C GLY A 766 18.31 -13.79 17.35
N ARG A 767 19.02 -13.27 16.33
CA ARG A 767 18.84 -11.90 15.81
C ARG A 767 17.57 -11.82 14.95
N GLU A 768 16.92 -10.67 14.95
CA GLU A 768 15.70 -10.45 14.17
C GLU A 768 15.95 -10.63 12.65
N ALA A 769 15.06 -11.34 11.97
CA ALA A 769 15.29 -11.81 10.60
C ALA A 769 15.36 -10.68 9.55
N ASN A 770 14.75 -9.53 9.85
CA ASN A 770 14.68 -8.30 9.06
C ASN A 770 16.01 -7.51 9.05
N VAL A 771 16.81 -7.56 10.12
CA VAL A 771 18.10 -6.83 10.21
C VAL A 771 19.31 -7.67 9.77
N CYS A 772 19.22 -8.99 9.87
CA CYS A 772 20.33 -9.91 9.61
C CYS A 772 20.99 -9.75 8.24
N TRP A 773 20.21 -9.42 7.20
CA TRP A 773 20.74 -9.25 5.84
C TRP A 773 21.64 -8.01 5.71
N ASN A 774 21.21 -6.87 6.26
CA ASN A 774 21.99 -5.63 6.22
C ASN A 774 23.25 -5.74 7.07
N GLU A 775 23.14 -6.35 8.25
CA GLU A 775 24.29 -6.57 9.12
C GLU A 775 25.30 -7.53 8.50
N ALA A 776 24.82 -8.62 7.87
CA ALA A 776 25.68 -9.52 7.14
C ALA A 776 26.43 -8.82 6.01
N ARG A 777 25.73 -7.96 5.25
CA ARG A 777 26.33 -7.14 4.20
C ARG A 777 27.38 -6.19 4.75
N TRP A 778 27.07 -5.41 5.79
CA TRP A 778 28.00 -4.45 6.37
C TRP A 778 29.23 -5.11 7.00
N VAL A 779 29.08 -6.25 7.67
CA VAL A 779 30.20 -7.04 8.20
C VAL A 779 31.13 -7.48 7.06
N LEU A 780 30.57 -8.02 5.98
CA LEU A 780 31.36 -8.48 4.83
C LEU A 780 32.02 -7.32 4.09
N ASP A 781 31.30 -6.22 3.85
CA ASP A 781 31.81 -5.02 3.20
C ASP A 781 32.99 -4.43 4.01
N ASP A 782 32.86 -4.36 5.34
CA ASP A 782 33.91 -3.85 6.22
C ASP A 782 35.15 -4.75 6.23
N VAL A 783 34.99 -6.06 6.39
CA VAL A 783 36.10 -7.01 6.36
C VAL A 783 36.79 -6.99 4.99
N ARG A 784 36.04 -7.03 3.90
CA ARG A 784 36.62 -6.98 2.54
C ARG A 784 37.40 -5.69 2.32
N ARG A 785 36.87 -4.55 2.77
CA ARG A 785 37.55 -3.25 2.69
C ARG A 785 38.85 -3.22 3.50
N GLN A 786 38.85 -3.74 4.73
CA GLN A 786 40.05 -3.78 5.58
C GLN A 786 41.16 -4.67 4.99
N HIS A 787 40.78 -5.77 4.34
CA HIS A 787 41.71 -6.69 3.68
C HIS A 787 42.00 -6.35 2.21
N ARG A 788 41.43 -5.25 1.67
CA ARG A 788 41.54 -4.81 0.26
C ARG A 788 41.17 -5.91 -0.74
N LEU A 789 40.06 -6.59 -0.48
CA LEU A 789 39.54 -7.69 -1.30
C LEU A 789 38.47 -7.17 -2.27
N ASP A 790 38.43 -7.76 -3.47
CA ASP A 790 37.34 -7.54 -4.41
C ASP A 790 36.00 -8.04 -3.84
N PRO A 791 34.85 -7.46 -4.25
CA PRO A 791 33.52 -7.80 -3.69
C PRO A 791 33.16 -9.30 -3.76
N HIS A 792 33.68 -10.02 -4.76
CA HIS A 792 33.39 -11.44 -4.99
C HIS A 792 34.57 -12.37 -4.70
N ALA A 793 35.71 -11.85 -4.23
CA ALA A 793 36.87 -12.68 -3.92
C ALA A 793 36.58 -13.62 -2.73
N PRO A 794 37.12 -14.85 -2.69
CA PRO A 794 37.06 -15.69 -1.49
C PRO A 794 37.70 -15.01 -0.29
N LEU A 795 37.14 -15.18 0.91
CA LEU A 795 37.74 -14.63 2.12
C LEU A 795 38.95 -15.48 2.55
N PRO A 796 40.13 -14.88 2.76
CA PRO A 796 41.27 -15.59 3.34
C PRO A 796 40.96 -16.01 4.80
N PRO A 797 41.63 -17.03 5.36
CA PRO A 797 41.33 -17.58 6.68
C PRO A 797 41.27 -16.53 7.80
N ARG A 798 42.15 -15.53 7.76
CA ARG A 798 42.17 -14.42 8.73
C ARG A 798 40.93 -13.51 8.62
N ALA A 799 40.44 -13.25 7.41
CA ALA A 799 39.22 -12.48 7.17
C ALA A 799 37.98 -13.28 7.58
N THR A 800 37.95 -14.57 7.29
CA THR A 800 36.87 -15.48 7.73
C THR A 800 36.77 -15.54 9.26
N GLN A 801 37.91 -15.62 9.96
CA GLN A 801 37.93 -15.56 11.43
C GLN A 801 37.42 -14.22 11.95
N GLN A 802 37.80 -13.10 11.31
CA GLN A 802 37.30 -11.78 11.68
C GLN A 802 35.78 -11.65 11.53
N VAL A 803 35.20 -12.18 10.45
CA VAL A 803 33.74 -12.26 10.27
C VAL A 803 33.11 -13.06 11.42
N ALA A 804 33.69 -14.22 11.77
CA ALA A 804 33.18 -15.04 12.87
C ALA A 804 33.23 -14.30 14.22
N ASP A 805 34.29 -13.53 14.49
CA ASP A 805 34.42 -12.74 15.72
C ASP A 805 33.40 -11.59 15.78
N MET A 806 33.14 -10.92 14.65
CA MET A 806 32.12 -9.89 14.52
C MET A 806 30.71 -10.47 14.72
N LEU A 807 30.44 -11.65 14.17
CA LEU A 807 29.18 -12.38 14.39
C LEU A 807 28.97 -12.75 15.86
N ALA A 808 30.02 -13.18 16.57
CA ALA A 808 29.93 -13.51 18.00
C ALA A 808 29.64 -12.27 18.88
N ARG A 809 30.05 -11.08 18.43
CA ARG A 809 29.71 -9.80 19.06
C ARG A 809 28.24 -9.43 18.82
N LEU A 810 27.78 -9.52 17.56
CA LEU A 810 26.38 -9.29 17.21
C LEU A 810 25.43 -10.27 17.91
N ALA A 811 25.80 -11.54 18.05
CA ALA A 811 25.02 -12.52 18.80
C ALA A 811 24.78 -12.18 20.28
N ARG A 812 25.53 -11.22 20.84
CA ARG A 812 25.38 -10.71 22.21
C ARG A 812 24.61 -9.39 22.28
N ASP A 813 23.91 -9.02 21.21
CA ASP A 813 23.18 -7.75 21.07
C ASP A 813 24.10 -6.51 21.07
N GLU A 814 25.40 -6.67 20.76
CA GLU A 814 26.29 -5.52 20.56
C GLU A 814 25.85 -4.74 19.30
N PRO A 815 25.68 -3.41 19.38
CA PRO A 815 25.34 -2.57 18.24
C PRO A 815 26.31 -2.74 17.07
N ILE A 816 25.79 -2.85 15.85
CA ILE A 816 26.60 -3.03 14.64
C ILE A 816 27.64 -1.92 14.46
N ALA A 817 27.31 -0.67 14.80
CA ALA A 817 28.26 0.44 14.72
C ALA A 817 29.49 0.24 15.61
N TYR A 818 29.33 -0.32 16.82
CA TYR A 818 30.48 -0.69 17.66
C TYR A 818 31.23 -1.91 17.15
N VAL A 819 30.53 -2.84 16.50
CA VAL A 819 31.17 -4.00 15.86
C VAL A 819 32.06 -3.57 14.70
N LEU A 820 31.57 -2.65 13.85
CA LEU A 820 32.31 -2.02 12.75
C LEU A 820 33.34 -0.98 13.23
N GLY A 821 33.14 -0.41 14.42
CA GLY A 821 33.97 0.65 15.01
C GLY A 821 33.77 2.04 14.41
N THR A 822 32.84 2.19 13.46
CA THR A 822 32.57 3.44 12.73
C THR A 822 31.08 3.61 12.43
N GLN A 823 30.65 4.86 12.28
CA GLN A 823 29.30 5.27 11.93
C GLN A 823 29.38 6.44 10.93
N PRO A 824 28.80 6.33 9.73
CA PRO A 824 28.70 7.46 8.81
C PRO A 824 27.88 8.62 9.42
N PHE A 825 28.34 9.85 9.19
CA PHE A 825 27.65 11.08 9.60
C PHE A 825 27.96 12.21 8.60
N GLY A 826 27.08 12.37 7.62
CA GLY A 826 27.26 13.26 6.48
C GLY A 826 28.47 12.85 5.63
N PRO A 827 29.38 13.77 5.30
CA PRO A 827 30.62 13.45 4.58
C PRO A 827 31.70 12.80 5.46
N LEU A 828 31.45 12.62 6.76
CA LEU A 828 32.43 12.10 7.71
C LEU A 828 32.13 10.66 8.12
N ASP A 829 33.18 9.90 8.39
CA ASP A 829 33.10 8.56 8.95
C ASP A 829 33.59 8.61 10.41
N ILE A 830 32.64 8.63 11.35
CA ILE A 830 32.86 8.90 12.76
C ILE A 830 33.23 7.60 13.48
N GLN A 831 34.37 7.57 14.14
CA GLN A 831 34.75 6.46 15.01
C GLN A 831 33.81 6.40 16.22
N VAL A 832 33.32 5.20 16.51
CA VAL A 832 32.43 4.91 17.64
C VAL A 832 32.99 3.78 18.49
N ARG A 833 32.82 3.88 19.81
CA ARG A 833 33.16 2.82 20.76
C ARG A 833 32.34 2.98 22.04
N ALA A 834 31.94 1.87 22.64
CA ALA A 834 31.26 1.89 23.93
C ALA A 834 32.14 2.55 25.01
N PRO A 835 31.58 3.34 25.94
CA PRO A 835 30.14 3.56 26.16
C PRO A 835 29.59 4.85 25.53
N VAL A 836 30.26 5.46 24.54
CA VAL A 836 29.87 6.78 23.99
C VAL A 836 28.72 6.66 23.00
N LEU A 837 27.66 7.47 23.18
CA LEU A 837 26.46 7.49 22.33
C LEU A 837 26.77 7.43 20.82
N ILE A 838 26.17 6.46 20.13
CA ILE A 838 26.29 6.32 18.67
C ILE A 838 25.54 7.48 17.99
N PRO A 839 26.13 8.18 17.00
CA PRO A 839 25.45 9.21 16.23
C PRO A 839 24.15 8.70 15.61
N ARG A 840 23.06 9.46 15.75
CA ARG A 840 21.73 9.06 15.26
C ARG A 840 21.39 9.72 13.91
N PRO A 841 20.66 9.04 13.01
CA PRO A 841 20.25 9.60 11.71
C PRO A 841 19.46 10.92 11.82
N GLU A 842 18.65 11.07 12.87
CA GLU A 842 17.88 12.28 13.13
C GLU A 842 18.81 13.45 13.47
N THR A 843 19.82 13.20 14.32
CA THR A 843 20.87 14.18 14.66
C THR A 843 21.68 14.57 13.43
N GLU A 844 22.00 13.62 12.56
CA GLU A 844 22.68 13.84 11.28
C GLU A 844 21.87 14.78 10.38
N SER A 845 20.57 14.51 10.19
CA SER A 845 19.71 15.35 9.37
C SER A 845 19.65 16.79 9.88
N TRP A 846 19.62 17.02 11.19
CA TRP A 846 19.62 18.36 11.75
C TRP A 846 20.98 19.05 11.58
N ALA A 847 22.07 18.36 11.88
CA ALA A 847 23.42 18.90 11.76
C ALA A 847 23.73 19.32 10.32
N LEU A 848 23.34 18.53 9.32
CA LEU A 848 23.52 18.86 7.90
C LEU A 848 22.69 20.07 7.44
N ARG A 849 21.47 20.24 7.96
CA ARG A 849 20.64 21.43 7.67
C ARG A 849 21.26 22.69 8.27
N VAL A 850 21.75 22.60 9.50
CA VAL A 850 22.46 23.70 10.15
C VAL A 850 23.74 24.04 9.37
N ALA A 851 24.53 23.04 8.98
CA ALA A 851 25.73 23.22 8.17
C ALA A 851 25.43 23.98 6.87
N ALA A 852 24.40 23.55 6.12
CA ALA A 852 24.00 24.18 4.87
C ALA A 852 23.51 25.62 5.06
N ALA A 853 22.70 25.87 6.11
CA ALA A 853 22.22 27.20 6.43
C ALA A 853 23.36 28.16 6.80
N LEU A 854 24.31 27.70 7.62
CA LEU A 854 25.50 28.48 7.99
C LEU A 854 26.40 28.74 6.78
N GLN A 855 26.64 27.74 5.94
CA GLN A 855 27.43 27.89 4.72
C GLN A 855 26.83 28.96 3.80
N ALA A 856 25.51 28.91 3.56
CA ALA A 856 24.82 29.91 2.75
C ALA A 856 24.86 31.31 3.38
N SER A 857 24.74 31.41 4.71
CA SER A 857 24.82 32.69 5.42
C SER A 857 26.22 33.31 5.34
N LEU A 858 27.28 32.52 5.58
CA LEU A 858 28.67 32.99 5.58
C LEU A 858 29.20 33.26 4.18
N GLN A 859 28.65 32.62 3.15
CA GLN A 859 28.91 32.98 1.76
C GLN A 859 28.39 34.38 1.40
N ARG A 860 27.26 34.80 1.97
CA ARG A 860 26.69 36.14 1.75
C ARG A 860 27.37 37.21 2.57
N VAL A 861 27.64 36.91 3.85
CA VAL A 861 28.27 37.83 4.79
C VAL A 861 29.36 37.08 5.57
N PRO A 862 30.62 37.10 5.08
CA PRO A 862 31.74 36.53 5.80
C PRO A 862 31.95 37.25 7.13
N ARG A 863 32.03 36.50 8.22
CA ARG A 863 32.34 37.01 9.55
C ARG A 863 33.01 35.93 10.41
N PRO A 864 33.86 36.30 11.37
CA PRO A 864 34.33 35.40 12.41
C PRO A 864 33.15 34.81 13.18
N MET A 865 33.26 33.55 13.58
CA MET A 865 32.20 32.87 14.34
C MET A 865 32.78 31.77 15.23
N HIS A 866 32.38 31.74 16.49
CA HIS A 866 32.73 30.71 17.45
C HIS A 866 31.50 29.85 17.76
N ILE A 867 31.54 28.56 17.40
CA ILE A 867 30.49 27.58 17.67
C ILE A 867 30.92 26.69 18.84
N VAL A 868 30.01 26.38 19.75
CA VAL A 868 30.21 25.32 20.76
C VAL A 868 29.25 24.16 20.53
N ASP A 869 29.77 22.94 20.54
CA ASP A 869 29.04 21.67 20.55
C ASP A 869 29.04 21.11 21.97
N LEU A 870 27.92 21.25 22.67
CA LEU A 870 27.76 20.79 24.05
C LEU A 870 27.25 19.36 24.09
N CYS A 871 27.73 18.58 25.07
CA CYS A 871 27.49 17.14 25.15
C CYS A 871 27.98 16.46 23.87
N ALA A 872 29.20 16.83 23.43
CA ALA A 872 29.74 16.49 22.12
C ALA A 872 29.77 14.98 21.86
N GLY A 873 29.95 14.14 22.89
CA GLY A 873 29.98 12.69 22.75
C GLY A 873 31.07 12.22 21.79
N THR A 874 30.68 11.86 20.56
CA THR A 874 31.62 11.49 19.47
C THR A 874 32.23 12.70 18.75
N GLY A 875 31.71 13.90 18.97
CA GLY A 875 32.04 15.14 18.27
C GLY A 875 31.35 15.29 16.91
N CYS A 876 30.42 14.40 16.55
CA CYS A 876 29.88 14.31 15.19
C CYS A 876 29.23 15.60 14.68
N ILE A 877 28.52 16.35 15.53
CA ILE A 877 27.84 17.61 15.15
C ILE A 877 28.89 18.70 14.89
N GLY A 878 29.74 19.00 15.87
CA GLY A 878 30.75 20.05 15.70
C GLY A 878 31.74 19.75 14.57
N LEU A 879 32.13 18.48 14.37
CA LEU A 879 33.02 18.08 13.28
C LEU A 879 32.39 18.23 11.91
N VAL A 880 31.10 17.90 11.73
CA VAL A 880 30.44 18.07 10.43
C VAL A 880 30.28 19.55 10.09
N LEU A 881 30.01 20.40 11.09
CA LEU A 881 29.96 21.85 10.92
C LEU A 881 31.34 22.40 10.53
N ALA A 882 32.40 21.99 11.22
CA ALA A 882 33.77 22.37 10.90
C ALA A 882 34.17 21.94 9.47
N HIS A 883 33.79 20.72 9.07
CA HIS A 883 34.07 20.18 7.73
C HIS A 883 33.32 20.94 6.63
N ALA A 884 32.03 21.25 6.84
CA ALA A 884 31.22 22.00 5.89
C ALA A 884 31.70 23.46 5.75
N LEU A 885 32.20 24.05 6.84
CA LEU A 885 32.72 25.42 6.90
C LEU A 885 34.24 25.49 6.74
N ARG A 886 34.85 24.47 6.12
CA ARG A 886 36.31 24.40 5.99
C ARG A 886 36.89 25.62 5.27
N ASP A 887 36.18 26.19 4.30
CA ASP A 887 36.64 27.34 3.51
C ASP A 887 36.56 28.67 4.27
N HIS A 888 35.84 28.71 5.40
CA HIS A 888 35.73 29.88 6.28
C HIS A 888 36.70 29.77 7.46
N ARG A 889 37.97 30.15 7.24
CA ARG A 889 39.07 29.98 8.21
C ARG A 889 38.85 30.68 9.57
N GLU A 890 38.01 31.70 9.62
CA GLU A 890 37.68 32.45 10.83
C GLU A 890 36.60 31.77 11.70
N VAL A 891 36.04 30.64 11.24
CA VAL A 891 35.11 29.83 12.04
C VAL A 891 35.90 28.86 12.92
N ARG A 892 35.63 28.94 14.23
CA ARG A 892 36.16 28.04 15.27
C ARG A 892 35.03 27.23 15.90
N VAL A 893 35.31 25.97 16.24
CA VAL A 893 34.37 25.05 16.87
C VAL A 893 35.00 24.49 18.15
N THR A 894 34.27 24.54 19.26
CA THR A 894 34.66 23.89 20.52
C THR A 894 33.77 22.67 20.74
N LEU A 895 34.37 21.48 20.85
CA LEU A 895 33.70 20.24 21.25
C LEU A 895 33.81 20.10 22.76
N ALA A 896 32.69 20.18 23.49
CA ALA A 896 32.69 20.18 24.94
C ALA A 896 31.89 18.99 25.52
N ASP A 897 32.53 18.25 26.43
CA ASP A 897 31.92 17.12 27.14
C ASP A 897 32.56 16.96 28.54
N ASN A 898 31.90 16.25 29.46
CA ASN A 898 32.42 15.95 30.80
C ASN A 898 32.85 14.49 30.98
N ASP A 899 32.63 13.63 29.99
CA ASP A 899 33.08 12.24 30.00
C ASP A 899 34.48 12.12 29.35
N PRO A 900 35.52 11.69 30.10
CA PRO A 900 36.85 11.46 29.54
C PRO A 900 36.86 10.52 28.33
N ALA A 901 35.94 9.54 28.26
CA ALA A 901 35.82 8.64 27.12
C ALA A 901 35.29 9.35 25.87
N ALA A 902 34.33 10.27 26.04
CA ALA A 902 33.80 11.11 24.97
C ALA A 902 34.86 12.10 24.47
N LEU A 903 35.60 12.76 25.36
CA LEU A 903 36.67 13.70 25.01
C LEU A 903 37.80 13.01 24.22
N ALA A 904 38.21 11.80 24.64
CA ALA A 904 39.19 11.01 23.90
C ALA A 904 38.69 10.62 22.50
N LEU A 905 37.39 10.33 22.36
CA LEU A 905 36.79 9.99 21.08
C LEU A 905 36.62 11.21 20.16
N CYS A 906 36.26 12.37 20.71
CA CYS A 906 36.24 13.65 20.00
C CYS A 906 37.62 13.96 19.41
N GLU A 907 38.69 13.76 20.18
CA GLU A 907 40.05 14.01 19.71
C GLU A 907 40.47 13.04 18.59
N ALA A 908 40.12 11.76 18.73
CA ALA A 908 40.37 10.75 17.69
C ALA A 908 39.60 11.08 16.39
N ASN A 909 38.34 11.50 16.50
CA ASN A 909 37.50 11.88 15.38
C ASN A 909 37.92 13.19 14.74
N ARG A 910 38.38 14.17 15.52
CA ARG A 910 38.96 15.42 15.02
C ARG A 910 40.19 15.14 14.16
N ALA A 911 41.09 14.29 14.64
CA ALA A 911 42.26 13.87 13.87
C ALA A 911 41.86 13.10 12.60
N ARG A 912 40.92 12.16 12.70
CA ARG A 912 40.40 11.38 11.55
C ARG A 912 39.75 12.26 10.49
N ALA A 913 38.98 13.27 10.90
CA ALA A 913 38.34 14.24 10.02
C ALA A 913 39.31 15.28 9.45
N SER A 914 40.61 15.18 9.75
CA SER A 914 41.66 16.13 9.32
C SER A 914 41.33 17.59 9.69
N CYS A 915 40.71 17.79 10.86
CA CYS A 915 40.37 19.11 11.36
C CYS A 915 41.54 19.72 12.15
N ASP A 916 41.95 20.94 11.78
CA ASP A 916 43.03 21.68 12.42
C ASP A 916 42.72 21.93 13.93
N PRO A 917 43.61 21.55 14.87
CA PRO A 917 43.43 21.83 16.29
C PRO A 917 43.25 23.33 16.62
N ALA A 918 43.78 24.23 15.79
CA ALA A 918 43.60 25.67 15.97
C ALA A 918 42.17 26.14 15.62
N ARG A 919 41.40 25.31 14.90
CA ARG A 919 40.02 25.58 14.49
C ARG A 919 38.99 24.74 15.24
N VAL A 920 39.35 23.53 15.64
CA VAL A 920 38.47 22.63 16.40
C VAL A 920 39.17 22.28 17.71
N ALA A 921 38.70 22.86 18.81
CA ALA A 921 39.22 22.59 20.14
C ALA A 921 38.37 21.56 20.86
N VAL A 922 38.98 20.66 21.64
CA VAL A 922 38.28 19.75 22.55
C VAL A 922 38.47 20.25 23.97
N GLN A 923 37.38 20.45 24.70
CA GLN A 923 37.38 21.04 26.04
C GLN A 923 36.61 20.18 27.02
N SER A 924 37.20 19.90 28.18
CA SER A 924 36.46 19.31 29.31
C SER A 924 35.58 20.37 29.94
N LEU A 925 34.27 20.10 30.01
CA LEU A 925 33.30 21.04 30.55
C LEU A 925 32.14 20.28 31.19
N ASP A 926 31.90 20.54 32.49
CA ASP A 926 30.76 20.00 33.21
C ASP A 926 29.61 21.01 33.31
N LEU A 927 28.51 20.73 32.61
CA LEU A 927 27.33 21.59 32.57
C LEU A 927 26.63 21.74 33.93
N TYR A 928 26.90 20.82 34.87
CA TYR A 928 26.34 20.87 36.22
C TYR A 928 27.22 21.64 37.21
N ALA A 929 28.44 22.03 36.82
CA ALA A 929 29.31 22.82 37.69
C ALA A 929 28.78 24.25 37.83
N SER A 930 28.75 24.79 39.05
CA SER A 930 28.35 26.19 39.31
C SER A 930 29.24 27.21 38.60
N THR A 931 30.45 26.80 38.18
CA THR A 931 31.41 27.61 37.42
C THR A 931 31.23 27.51 35.91
N VAL A 932 30.30 26.70 35.38
CA VAL A 932 30.18 26.43 33.93
C VAL A 932 30.04 27.70 33.10
N VAL A 933 29.22 28.66 33.53
CA VAL A 933 28.99 29.92 32.80
C VAL A 933 30.29 30.73 32.68
N SER A 934 31.13 30.73 33.73
CA SER A 934 32.44 31.39 33.70
C SER A 934 33.49 30.63 32.88
N GLN A 935 33.33 29.31 32.71
CA GLN A 935 34.22 28.45 31.91
C GLN A 935 33.86 28.41 30.42
N LEU A 936 32.58 28.62 30.09
CA LEU A 936 32.07 28.60 28.72
C LEU A 936 32.57 29.83 27.92
N GLY A 937 32.59 31.01 28.54
CA GLY A 937 32.88 32.26 27.82
C GLY A 937 31.74 32.64 26.85
N THR A 938 32.06 33.42 25.81
CA THR A 938 31.08 33.88 24.80
C THR A 938 31.23 33.13 23.48
N TYR A 939 30.10 32.61 22.97
CA TYR A 939 30.00 31.93 21.68
C TYR A 939 28.89 32.57 20.83
N ASP A 940 29.05 32.53 19.51
CA ASP A 940 28.06 33.04 18.56
C ASP A 940 26.94 32.04 18.29
N MET A 941 27.22 30.75 18.47
CA MET A 941 26.26 29.68 18.25
C MET A 941 26.52 28.48 19.17
N LEU A 942 25.44 27.91 19.68
CA LEU A 942 25.43 26.69 20.48
C LEU A 942 24.66 25.61 19.73
N VAL A 943 25.28 24.45 19.58
CA VAL A 943 24.64 23.19 19.20
C VAL A 943 24.80 22.19 20.33
N CYS A 944 23.83 21.30 20.50
CA CYS A 944 23.83 20.37 21.62
C CYS A 944 22.93 19.17 21.32
N ASN A 945 23.35 17.98 21.74
CA ASN A 945 22.51 16.79 21.83
C ASN A 945 22.55 16.27 23.27
N PRO A 946 21.83 16.92 24.20
CA PRO A 946 21.94 16.61 25.62
C PRO A 946 21.22 15.29 25.96
N PRO A 947 21.54 14.64 27.08
CA PRO A 947 20.79 13.48 27.55
C PRO A 947 19.30 13.81 27.76
N TYR A 948 18.40 13.14 27.02
CA TYR A 948 16.97 13.48 26.96
C TYR A 948 16.02 12.35 27.40
N ILE A 949 16.53 11.16 27.75
CA ILE A 949 15.68 10.03 28.11
C ILE A 949 15.23 10.14 29.57
N ALA A 950 13.91 10.15 29.77
CA ALA A 950 13.32 10.19 31.11
C ALA A 950 13.69 8.95 31.94
N ALA A 951 13.83 9.14 33.25
CA ALA A 951 14.27 8.09 34.17
C ALA A 951 13.44 6.79 34.09
N HIS A 952 12.12 6.90 33.89
CA HIS A 952 11.20 5.78 33.79
C HIS A 952 11.25 5.06 32.43
N ALA A 953 11.58 5.78 31.35
CA ALA A 953 11.66 5.22 29.99
C ALA A 953 12.92 4.38 29.77
N HIS A 954 13.97 4.55 30.59
CA HIS A 954 15.23 3.82 30.45
C HIS A 954 15.07 2.29 30.52
N ALA A 955 14.10 1.78 31.31
CA ALA A 955 13.83 0.35 31.41
C ALA A 955 13.20 -0.24 30.13
N THR A 956 12.61 0.60 29.28
CA THR A 956 11.97 0.20 28.02
C THR A 956 12.89 0.30 26.81
N LEU A 957 14.12 0.79 26.99
CA LEU A 957 15.12 0.87 25.91
C LEU A 957 15.58 -0.53 25.50
N ASP A 958 15.86 -0.65 24.20
CA ASP A 958 16.45 -1.84 23.60
C ASP A 958 17.75 -2.24 24.33
N VAL A 959 18.00 -3.54 24.43
CA VAL A 959 19.17 -4.09 25.12
C VAL A 959 20.46 -3.57 24.49
N SER A 960 20.53 -3.45 23.16
CA SER A 960 21.69 -2.95 22.44
C SER A 960 22.05 -1.50 22.79
N VAL A 961 21.06 -0.68 23.17
CA VAL A 961 21.28 0.70 23.63
C VAL A 961 21.58 0.70 25.13
N ARG A 962 20.71 0.10 25.93
CA ARG A 962 20.78 0.15 27.40
C ARG A 962 22.02 -0.52 27.99
N ALA A 963 22.53 -1.57 27.34
CA ALA A 963 23.66 -2.34 27.83
C ALA A 963 25.02 -1.80 27.37
N TYR A 964 25.07 -1.04 26.26
CA TYR A 964 26.33 -0.64 25.63
C TYR A 964 26.58 0.88 25.62
N GLU A 965 25.56 1.70 25.81
CA GLU A 965 25.72 3.17 25.88
C GLU A 965 25.65 3.68 27.32
N SER A 966 26.41 4.73 27.60
CA SER A 966 26.52 5.33 28.93
C SER A 966 25.17 5.85 29.40
N ARG A 967 24.75 5.44 30.60
CA ARG A 967 23.54 6.00 31.23
C ARG A 967 23.58 7.52 31.35
N ARG A 968 24.79 8.11 31.49
CA ARG A 968 24.98 9.56 31.55
C ARG A 968 24.74 10.26 30.22
N ALA A 969 24.98 9.57 29.10
CA ALA A 969 24.69 10.09 27.75
C ALA A 969 23.21 9.95 27.38
N LEU A 970 22.50 9.01 28.02
CA LEU A 970 21.10 8.71 27.73
C LEU A 970 20.13 9.47 28.65
N ARG A 971 20.35 9.43 29.97
CA ARG A 971 19.35 9.88 30.96
C ARG A 971 19.46 11.37 31.25
N CYS A 972 18.32 12.05 31.20
CA CYS A 972 18.21 13.40 31.76
C CYS A 972 18.38 13.34 33.29
N LEU A 973 19.26 14.18 33.85
CA LEU A 973 19.49 14.30 35.30
C LEU A 973 18.74 15.48 35.93
N LEU A 974 17.92 16.19 35.15
CA LEU A 974 17.03 17.24 35.67
C LEU A 974 15.79 16.59 36.30
N PRO A 975 15.37 17.03 37.50
CA PRO A 975 14.25 16.46 38.24
C PRO A 975 12.90 16.55 37.51
#